data_AF-A0A7X9G4Q6-F1
#
_entry.id   AF-A0A7X9G4Q6-F1
#
_cell.length_a   1.000
_cell.length_b   1.000
_cell.length_c   1.000
_cell.angle_alpha   90.00
_cell.angle_beta   90.00
_cell.angle_gamma   90.00
#
_symmetry.space_group_name_H-M   'P 1'
#
loop_
_entity.id
_entity.type
_entity.pdbx_description
1 polymer ?
#
loop_
_entity_poly.entity_id
_entity_poly.type
_entity_poly.pdbx_seq_one_letter_code
_entity_poly.pdbx_strand_id
1 'polypeptide(L)'
;MHKSSLLACALLLHATAFAGEISFASKLLPGSTAATWRFEELTSPVDAPETYRNIDPAAEQIKAEGPVVIELANDASEYRFTIVNASGRSRFLRPVVELTTPFANANVWKGYLDPSEAQFDPGDKILSTWFPASAAISDGKAALLAINPMDLYSRLDVWRQIGDQGQVKLLLGFPVYLEDKADFTFSFVIAATDAPCGYRDAIQAMYDLFPNAFQPHPDASPDMVSSETGYLFWKSDPEPQPGSADLIRRAFQGQGSWEWCYKPFVRGGDWAITDQYSVGFRNYSPERIAEARERTRSRLAPAERSLVAPMWYLNVRWSEWTIIQDHFPEAAVAGAVKRRCWGQDTILGVYSWGGRYGQLFIDSLKQIPVDYPAVKGIGWDSCFAHQEIPAEHAGFAETNPKSFYNGKPMVLEAVGISNLLDVAHAQRTTSGVLGNAVNFKLTTPYMIGVRTEAGLYEGNPMQRPERFRRIEAMRMRLGSPKAVAWHKHAGPDYIKWVDWEDMTPEEAVDAYRQIADDNLFLSYYWGGIPAPHMPALGIENLAKALPELVSLVKQGYQPSPGVVAEDDILVARYGKGPGARLAVINPNFEVKKTALSLPPSAWDGRAPLLAAEGDTAAVTTVTADGATATFSLPARSVTILRVVALLDLPAAPLTSSGTRLALPGKAPFYRLEIATRDAQVIKADFFRHHPGATVRLKIAEASRRFKPGQDITASINTGDFPTDVQADNQRLAFVELHQYPRYDVTSLDPATLRALRLPELAVQQQLAIVIPKEAEPATRIEADRLADWFAFYTNLTQGAPNTPIVTDTRPAEASAAIVLAVAPGSLRETQAASVTVGIDNAITIALADADAAQPAVLAFLNAMDKAYPYYGVLPAKDGFEKIGLAGQTLTPAPVKTPLRPTMLEWLRKGGLIASPVK
;
A
#
# COMPACT_ATOMS: atom_id res chain seq x y z
N MET A 1 -17.53 -30.02 6.60
CA MET A 1 -18.50 -30.83 7.39
C MET A 1 -17.98 -30.96 8.81
N HIS A 2 -18.50 -30.19 9.75
CA HIS A 2 -18.63 -30.57 11.16
C HIS A 2 -19.71 -29.66 11.77
N LYS A 3 -20.87 -30.26 12.01
CA LYS A 3 -21.98 -29.70 12.78
C LYS A 3 -21.75 -30.00 14.27
N SER A 4 -22.48 -29.28 15.12
CA SER A 4 -22.62 -29.38 16.60
C SER A 4 -21.61 -28.47 17.31
N SER A 5 -22.00 -27.43 18.06
CA SER A 5 -23.11 -27.34 19.01
C SER A 5 -23.54 -25.89 19.23
N LEU A 6 -24.81 -25.60 18.88
CA LEU A 6 -25.59 -24.42 19.24
C LEU A 6 -26.50 -24.85 20.39
N LEU A 7 -26.33 -24.31 21.61
CA LEU A 7 -27.41 -24.19 22.58
C LEU A 7 -27.02 -23.24 23.72
N ALA A 8 -28.02 -22.48 24.18
CA ALA A 8 -28.10 -21.68 25.41
C ALA A 8 -27.62 -20.21 25.36
N CYS A 9 -28.52 -19.34 24.86
CA CYS A 9 -29.14 -18.27 25.65
C CYS A 9 -30.22 -17.57 24.83
N ALA A 10 -31.41 -18.18 24.74
CA ALA A 10 -32.61 -17.53 24.22
C ALA A 10 -33.45 -17.06 25.42
N LEU A 11 -33.21 -15.82 25.86
CA LEU A 11 -34.12 -15.12 26.76
C LEU A 11 -35.20 -14.43 25.90
N LEU A 12 -36.43 -14.88 26.08
CA LEU A 12 -37.65 -14.35 25.46
C LEU A 12 -37.91 -12.91 25.94
N LEU A 13 -37.71 -11.93 25.05
CA LEU A 13 -38.32 -10.60 25.15
C LEU A 13 -39.48 -10.54 24.16
N HIS A 14 -40.72 -10.55 24.68
CA HIS A 14 -41.90 -10.20 23.90
C HIS A 14 -42.13 -8.68 23.95
N ALA A 15 -42.01 -8.07 22.77
CA ALA A 15 -42.68 -6.88 22.25
C ALA A 15 -43.05 -5.72 23.19
N THR A 16 -42.30 -4.62 23.09
CA THR A 16 -42.84 -3.25 22.95
C THR A 16 -41.77 -2.32 22.34
N ALA A 17 -42.08 -1.68 21.21
CA ALA A 17 -41.30 -0.69 20.45
C ALA A 17 -39.88 -1.10 20.01
N PHE A 18 -39.67 -1.33 18.72
CA PHE A 18 -38.41 -1.80 18.09
C PHE A 18 -37.23 -0.78 18.11
N ALA A 19 -37.39 0.33 18.83
CA ALA A 19 -36.27 1.20 19.20
C ALA A 19 -35.58 0.57 20.41
N GLY A 20 -34.28 0.36 20.32
CA GLY A 20 -33.51 -0.25 21.40
C GLY A 20 -32.34 0.62 21.82
N GLU A 21 -31.80 0.26 22.98
CA GLU A 21 -30.62 0.86 23.57
C GLU A 21 -29.65 -0.26 23.96
N ILE A 22 -28.38 -0.05 23.64
CA ILE A 22 -27.26 -0.85 24.12
C ILE A 22 -26.37 0.07 24.94
N SER A 23 -26.01 -0.40 26.14
CA SER A 23 -24.96 0.22 26.93
C SER A 23 -23.61 -0.37 26.54
N PHE A 24 -22.69 0.47 26.08
CA PHE A 24 -21.32 0.13 25.76
C PHE A 24 -20.38 0.67 26.84
N ALA A 25 -19.55 -0.19 27.42
CA ALA A 25 -18.55 0.19 28.41
C ALA A 25 -17.16 -0.16 27.88
N SER A 26 -16.23 0.79 27.96
CA SER A 26 -14.83 0.58 27.63
C SER A 26 -13.96 1.20 28.72
N LYS A 27 -12.83 0.57 29.03
CA LYS A 27 -11.84 1.10 29.99
C LYS A 27 -11.22 2.42 29.53
N LEU A 28 -11.30 2.74 28.25
CA LEU A 28 -10.74 3.96 27.65
C LEU A 28 -11.70 5.15 27.72
N LEU A 29 -12.97 4.92 28.05
CA LEU A 29 -14.00 5.95 28.12
C LEU A 29 -14.45 6.15 29.57
N PRO A 30 -14.76 7.39 29.99
CA PRO A 30 -15.35 7.62 31.29
C PRO A 30 -16.81 7.13 31.31
N GLY A 31 -17.09 6.08 32.07
CA GLY A 31 -18.43 5.51 32.23
C GLY A 31 -18.89 4.65 31.04
N SER A 32 -20.20 4.43 30.95
CA SER A 32 -20.82 3.73 29.81
C SER A 32 -21.40 4.75 28.82
N THR A 33 -21.21 4.48 27.53
CA THR A 33 -21.86 5.22 26.45
C THR A 33 -23.10 4.46 25.97
N ALA A 34 -24.19 5.17 25.73
CA ALA A 34 -25.41 4.60 25.17
C ALA A 34 -25.39 4.67 23.64
N ALA A 35 -25.71 3.56 22.99
CA ALA A 35 -26.04 3.50 21.58
C ALA A 35 -27.51 3.16 21.41
N THR A 36 -28.25 4.01 20.71
CA THR A 36 -29.67 3.81 20.43
C THR A 36 -29.88 3.60 18.95
N TRP A 37 -30.91 2.84 18.59
CA TRP A 37 -31.31 2.71 17.18
C TRP A 37 -32.82 2.87 17.02
N ARG A 38 -33.20 3.28 15.82
CA ARG A 38 -34.59 3.47 15.40
C ARG A 38 -34.73 3.24 13.90
N PHE A 39 -35.97 3.05 13.46
CA PHE A 39 -36.32 2.92 12.05
C PHE A 39 -37.10 4.13 11.60
N GLU A 40 -36.69 4.70 10.47
CA GLU A 40 -37.35 5.82 9.83
C GLU A 40 -37.87 5.41 8.45
N GLU A 41 -38.96 6.03 8.00
CA GLU A 41 -39.48 5.90 6.64
C GLU A 41 -39.54 7.27 5.97
N LEU A 42 -39.16 7.31 4.69
CA LEU A 42 -39.23 8.51 3.86
C LEU A 42 -40.69 8.96 3.68
N THR A 43 -40.96 10.24 3.94
CA THR A 43 -42.29 10.86 3.79
C THR A 43 -42.34 11.96 2.74
N SER A 44 -41.19 12.52 2.36
CA SER A 44 -41.14 13.57 1.35
C SER A 44 -41.51 13.02 -0.04
N PRO A 45 -42.12 13.85 -0.90
CA PRO A 45 -42.31 13.51 -2.32
C PRO A 45 -41.00 13.26 -3.04
N VAL A 46 -41.08 12.57 -4.19
CA VAL A 46 -39.95 12.41 -5.12
C VAL A 46 -39.42 13.79 -5.54
N ASP A 47 -38.10 13.92 -5.64
CA ASP A 47 -37.36 15.15 -5.97
C ASP A 47 -37.43 16.29 -4.92
N ALA A 48 -38.10 16.08 -3.79
CA ALA A 48 -38.07 17.02 -2.66
C ALA A 48 -36.94 16.68 -1.66
N PRO A 49 -36.48 17.66 -0.84
CA PRO A 49 -35.58 17.38 0.27
C PRO A 49 -36.16 16.29 1.18
N GLU A 50 -35.32 15.31 1.51
CA GLU A 50 -35.76 14.12 2.22
C GLU A 50 -36.22 14.43 3.65
N THR A 51 -37.46 14.06 3.96
CA THR A 51 -38.03 14.12 5.31
C THR A 51 -38.47 12.73 5.74
N TYR A 52 -38.34 12.47 7.04
CA TYR A 52 -38.50 11.13 7.60
C TYR A 52 -39.46 11.15 8.79
N ARG A 53 -40.24 10.07 8.92
CA ARG A 53 -41.00 9.76 10.15
C ARG A 53 -40.45 8.51 10.83
N ASN A 54 -40.41 8.50 12.15
CA ASN A 54 -40.14 7.26 12.89
C ASN A 54 -41.26 6.26 12.66
N ILE A 55 -40.90 4.99 12.51
CA ILE A 55 -41.85 3.89 12.34
C ILE A 55 -41.59 2.78 13.36
N ASP A 56 -42.63 2.01 13.66
CA ASP A 56 -42.50 0.68 14.26
C ASP A 56 -42.45 -0.35 13.11
N PRO A 57 -41.31 -1.02 12.88
CA PRO A 57 -41.17 -2.03 11.83
C PRO A 57 -42.30 -3.06 11.82
N ALA A 58 -42.71 -3.56 13.00
CA ALA A 58 -43.74 -4.59 13.09
C ALA A 58 -45.10 -4.08 12.61
N ALA A 59 -45.48 -2.85 13.00
CA ALA A 59 -46.72 -2.21 12.55
C ALA A 59 -46.72 -1.97 11.03
N GLU A 60 -45.53 -1.76 10.45
CA GLU A 60 -45.33 -1.53 9.02
C GLU A 60 -45.05 -2.83 8.23
N GLN A 61 -45.25 -3.99 8.86
CA GLN A 61 -45.03 -5.32 8.26
C GLN A 61 -43.59 -5.54 7.78
N ILE A 62 -42.63 -4.95 8.48
CA ILE A 62 -41.20 -5.20 8.36
C ILE A 62 -40.79 -6.12 9.51
N LYS A 63 -40.31 -7.31 9.17
CA LYS A 63 -39.70 -8.20 10.15
C LYS A 63 -38.27 -7.72 10.40
N ALA A 64 -37.88 -7.58 11.65
CA ALA A 64 -36.52 -7.22 12.02
C ALA A 64 -35.96 -8.28 12.98
N GLU A 65 -34.75 -8.75 12.70
CA GLU A 65 -34.02 -9.74 13.47
C GLU A 65 -32.70 -9.11 13.95
N GLY A 66 -32.31 -9.39 15.20
CA GLY A 66 -31.10 -8.87 15.84
C GLY A 66 -31.34 -7.90 17.01
N PRO A 67 -30.27 -7.30 17.57
CA PRO A 67 -28.90 -7.43 17.09
C PRO A 67 -28.30 -8.80 17.35
N VAL A 68 -27.60 -9.36 16.36
CA VAL A 68 -26.55 -10.36 16.61
C VAL A 68 -25.30 -9.58 17.01
N VAL A 69 -24.77 -9.86 18.20
CA VAL A 69 -23.55 -9.23 18.71
C VAL A 69 -22.36 -10.08 18.34
N ILE A 70 -21.39 -9.48 17.66
CA ILE A 70 -20.11 -10.09 17.32
C ILE A 70 -19.05 -9.32 18.12
N GLU A 71 -18.49 -9.98 19.12
CA GLU A 71 -17.39 -9.40 19.90
C GLU A 71 -16.13 -9.30 19.04
N LEU A 72 -15.51 -8.13 19.06
CA LEU A 72 -14.25 -7.84 18.40
C LEU A 72 -13.14 -7.68 19.46
N ALA A 73 -11.91 -7.49 19.01
CA ALA A 73 -10.80 -7.20 19.92
C ALA A 73 -10.94 -5.82 20.60
N ASN A 74 -10.17 -5.58 21.66
CA ASN A 74 -10.02 -4.27 22.32
C ASN A 74 -11.32 -3.64 22.82
N ASP A 75 -12.17 -4.43 23.49
CA ASP A 75 -13.45 -3.99 24.05
C ASP A 75 -14.34 -3.30 22.98
N ALA A 76 -14.38 -3.84 21.76
CA ALA A 76 -15.22 -3.37 20.67
C ALA A 76 -16.22 -4.45 20.23
N SER A 77 -17.36 -4.04 19.68
CA SER A 77 -18.40 -4.99 19.23
C SER A 77 -19.06 -4.51 17.94
N GLU A 78 -19.37 -5.46 17.05
CA GLU A 78 -20.24 -5.25 15.89
C GLU A 78 -21.66 -5.72 16.23
N TYR A 79 -22.64 -4.91 15.88
CA TYR A 79 -24.06 -5.19 16.05
C TYR A 79 -24.71 -5.30 14.69
N ARG A 80 -25.25 -6.49 14.38
CA ARG A 80 -25.80 -6.81 13.06
C ARG A 80 -27.31 -7.05 13.12
N PHE A 81 -28.02 -6.41 12.20
CA PHE A 81 -29.47 -6.49 12.06
C PHE A 81 -29.82 -6.95 10.65
N THR A 82 -30.86 -7.76 10.54
CA THR A 82 -31.46 -8.13 9.25
C THR A 82 -32.93 -7.75 9.28
N ILE A 83 -33.36 -6.98 8.27
CA ILE A 83 -34.77 -6.65 8.08
C ILE A 83 -35.30 -7.33 6.83
N VAL A 84 -36.56 -7.77 6.86
CA VAL A 84 -37.26 -8.40 5.74
C VAL A 84 -38.58 -7.67 5.51
N ASN A 85 -38.80 -7.22 4.29
CA ASN A 85 -40.05 -6.56 3.94
C ASN A 85 -41.15 -7.58 3.67
N ALA A 86 -42.18 -7.60 4.51
CA ALA A 86 -43.36 -8.45 4.34
C ALA A 86 -44.63 -7.63 4.06
N SER A 87 -44.49 -6.36 3.66
CA SER A 87 -45.61 -5.42 3.52
C SER A 87 -46.38 -5.50 2.21
N GLY A 88 -45.94 -6.33 1.24
CA GLY A 88 -46.57 -6.46 -0.08
C GLY A 88 -46.26 -5.32 -1.05
N ARG A 89 -45.38 -4.38 -0.68
CA ARG A 89 -44.93 -3.25 -1.52
C ARG A 89 -43.50 -2.85 -1.18
N SER A 90 -42.78 -2.23 -2.11
CA SER A 90 -41.46 -1.67 -1.82
C SER A 90 -41.54 -0.52 -0.80
N ARG A 91 -40.51 -0.39 0.04
CA ARG A 91 -40.43 0.62 1.11
C ARG A 91 -39.12 1.41 1.01
N PHE A 92 -39.16 2.66 1.46
CA PHE A 92 -38.01 3.57 1.53
C PHE A 92 -37.67 3.77 3.00
N LEU A 93 -36.79 2.92 3.52
CA LEU A 93 -36.48 2.86 4.94
C LEU A 93 -35.10 3.44 5.23
N ARG A 94 -34.91 3.93 6.45
CA ARG A 94 -33.62 4.37 6.97
C ARG A 94 -33.49 3.93 8.43
N PRO A 95 -32.89 2.78 8.71
CA PRO A 95 -32.37 2.48 10.04
C PRO A 95 -31.36 3.55 10.44
N VAL A 96 -31.47 4.07 11.66
CA VAL A 96 -30.56 5.09 12.21
C VAL A 96 -30.03 4.62 13.54
N VAL A 97 -28.71 4.76 13.70
CA VAL A 97 -27.97 4.46 14.91
C VAL A 97 -27.37 5.75 15.45
N GLU A 98 -27.47 5.96 16.75
CA GLU A 98 -26.94 7.12 17.45
C GLU A 98 -26.07 6.67 18.62
N LEU A 99 -24.81 7.10 18.64
CA LEU A 99 -23.87 6.91 19.73
C LEU A 99 -23.75 8.20 20.55
N THR A 100 -24.18 8.17 21.81
CA THR A 100 -23.98 9.29 22.75
C THR A 100 -22.62 9.15 23.42
N THR A 101 -21.67 10.00 23.01
CA THR A 101 -20.29 9.95 23.52
C THR A 101 -20.20 10.62 24.89
N PRO A 102 -19.21 10.25 25.73
CA PRO A 102 -19.09 10.81 27.07
C PRO A 102 -18.31 12.14 27.07
N PHE A 103 -17.94 12.67 25.90
CA PHE A 103 -17.11 13.85 25.76
C PHE A 103 -17.94 15.12 25.57
N ALA A 104 -17.63 16.15 26.35
CA ALA A 104 -18.09 17.51 26.11
C ALA A 104 -17.15 18.20 25.11
N ASN A 105 -17.70 18.86 24.08
CA ASN A 105 -16.93 19.64 23.09
C ASN A 105 -15.83 18.87 22.31
N ALA A 106 -16.02 17.56 22.06
CA ALA A 106 -15.05 16.77 21.30
C ALA A 106 -14.88 17.23 19.84
N ASN A 107 -13.66 17.07 19.32
CA ASN A 107 -13.39 17.19 17.90
C ASN A 107 -14.02 16.00 17.16
N VAL A 108 -14.85 16.28 16.16
CA VAL A 108 -15.57 15.23 15.41
C VAL A 108 -14.95 15.04 14.04
N TRP A 109 -14.48 13.82 13.80
CA TRP A 109 -14.14 13.33 12.47
C TRP A 109 -15.28 12.47 11.94
N LYS A 110 -15.90 12.87 10.83
CA LYS A 110 -17.09 12.22 10.26
C LYS A 110 -16.77 11.08 9.27
N GLY A 111 -15.53 10.60 9.24
CA GLY A 111 -15.04 9.70 8.19
C GLY A 111 -14.68 10.39 6.88
N TYR A 112 -15.07 11.65 6.70
CA TYR A 112 -14.60 12.50 5.61
C TYR A 112 -13.35 13.27 6.04
N LEU A 113 -12.40 13.43 5.12
CA LEU A 113 -11.41 14.50 5.22
C LEU A 113 -12.15 15.81 4.92
N ASP A 114 -12.09 16.78 5.83
CA ASP A 114 -12.94 17.99 5.94
C ASP A 114 -13.74 18.40 4.67
N PRO A 115 -15.08 18.23 4.67
CA PRO A 115 -15.93 18.53 3.52
C PRO A 115 -16.11 20.04 3.22
N SER A 116 -15.75 20.94 4.14
CA SER A 116 -15.92 22.40 3.90
C SER A 116 -15.01 22.96 2.80
N GLU A 117 -13.95 22.22 2.44
CA GLU A 117 -12.96 22.63 1.44
C GLU A 117 -12.79 21.60 0.30
N ALA A 118 -13.60 20.54 0.28
CA ALA A 118 -13.42 19.36 -0.55
C ALA A 118 -14.62 19.07 -1.48
N GLN A 119 -15.17 20.07 -2.16
CA GLN A 119 -16.02 19.81 -3.33
C GLN A 119 -15.13 19.46 -4.53
N PHE A 120 -14.64 18.22 -4.55
CA PHE A 120 -13.69 17.76 -5.56
C PHE A 120 -14.32 17.54 -6.94
N ASP A 121 -15.64 17.37 -6.98
CA ASP A 121 -16.46 17.25 -8.18
C ASP A 121 -17.91 17.64 -7.80
N PRO A 122 -18.62 18.45 -8.59
CA PRO A 122 -20.06 18.68 -8.42
C PRO A 122 -20.90 17.38 -8.39
N GLY A 123 -20.34 16.26 -8.87
CA GLY A 123 -20.94 14.92 -8.80
C GLY A 123 -20.35 13.99 -7.74
N ASP A 124 -19.49 14.44 -6.82
CA ASP A 124 -18.93 13.57 -5.76
C ASP A 124 -20.04 13.15 -4.80
N LYS A 125 -20.43 11.87 -4.90
CA LYS A 125 -21.55 11.29 -4.15
C LYS A 125 -21.10 10.77 -2.80
N ILE A 126 -22.09 10.46 -1.97
CA ILE A 126 -22.04 10.26 -0.52
C ILE A 126 -20.92 9.33 -0.01
N LEU A 127 -20.37 8.39 -0.80
CA LEU A 127 -19.38 7.42 -0.30
C LEU A 127 -17.97 7.53 -0.90
N SER A 128 -17.75 8.33 -1.95
CA SER A 128 -16.48 8.28 -2.69
C SER A 128 -15.29 8.80 -1.87
N THR A 129 -15.55 9.63 -0.85
CA THR A 129 -14.53 10.19 0.06
C THR A 129 -14.63 9.70 1.49
N TRP A 130 -15.64 8.91 1.83
CA TRP A 130 -15.90 8.47 3.20
C TRP A 130 -15.07 7.25 3.58
N PHE A 131 -14.40 7.31 4.74
CA PHE A 131 -13.81 6.15 5.42
C PHE A 131 -14.87 5.50 6.32
N PRO A 132 -14.91 4.15 6.49
CA PRO A 132 -15.99 3.42 7.16
C PRO A 132 -16.09 3.60 8.70
N ALA A 133 -15.80 4.79 9.21
CA ALA A 133 -15.86 5.16 10.61
C ALA A 133 -16.07 6.67 10.80
N SER A 134 -16.67 7.03 11.92
CA SER A 134 -16.64 8.38 12.50
C SER A 134 -16.14 8.30 13.93
N ALA A 135 -15.51 9.38 14.41
CA ALA A 135 -14.97 9.45 15.76
C ALA A 135 -15.26 10.81 16.42
N ALA A 136 -15.54 10.77 17.71
CA ALA A 136 -15.46 11.92 18.60
C ALA A 136 -14.18 11.78 19.42
N ILE A 137 -13.32 12.80 19.37
CA ILE A 137 -11.97 12.78 19.92
C ILE A 137 -11.83 13.88 20.97
N SER A 138 -11.41 13.53 22.18
CA SER A 138 -11.13 14.46 23.28
C SER A 138 -9.99 13.93 24.13
N ASP A 139 -9.10 14.81 24.58
CA ASP A 139 -8.03 14.50 25.55
C ASP A 139 -7.21 13.25 25.21
N GLY A 140 -6.87 13.07 23.93
CA GLY A 140 -6.09 11.92 23.47
C GLY A 140 -6.84 10.57 23.56
N LYS A 141 -8.17 10.58 23.64
CA LYS A 141 -9.05 9.40 23.54
C LYS A 141 -10.08 9.61 22.42
N ALA A 142 -10.61 8.51 21.89
CA ALA A 142 -11.67 8.55 20.89
C ALA A 142 -12.75 7.50 21.13
N ALA A 143 -14.00 7.88 20.85
CA ALA A 143 -15.16 6.99 20.75
C ALA A 143 -15.59 6.92 19.28
N LEU A 144 -15.77 5.70 18.77
CA LEU A 144 -15.99 5.43 17.35
C LEU A 144 -17.40 4.87 17.10
N LEU A 145 -18.01 5.34 16.01
CA LEU A 145 -19.16 4.71 15.38
C LEU A 145 -18.80 4.38 13.93
N ALA A 146 -18.83 3.10 13.58
CA ALA A 146 -18.31 2.59 12.32
C ALA A 146 -19.24 1.55 11.69
N ILE A 147 -18.86 1.05 10.52
CA ILE A 147 -19.46 -0.14 9.89
C ILE A 147 -18.38 -1.21 9.72
N ASN A 148 -18.80 -2.46 9.47
CA ASN A 148 -17.87 -3.45 8.95
C ASN A 148 -17.41 -3.01 7.55
N PRO A 149 -16.10 -2.82 7.31
CA PRO A 149 -15.58 -2.29 6.05
C PRO A 149 -15.75 -3.24 4.85
N MET A 150 -16.11 -4.51 5.08
CA MET A 150 -16.39 -5.48 4.02
C MET A 150 -17.84 -5.43 3.52
N ASP A 151 -18.75 -4.86 4.32
CA ASP A 151 -20.16 -4.71 3.94
C ASP A 151 -20.29 -3.76 2.76
N LEU A 152 -21.34 -3.96 1.97
CA LEU A 152 -21.66 -3.13 0.81
C LEU A 152 -22.84 -2.24 1.16
N TYR A 153 -22.78 -0.95 0.80
CA TYR A 153 -23.90 -0.01 0.95
C TYR A 153 -23.95 0.93 -0.25
N SER A 154 -25.13 1.17 -0.81
CA SER A 154 -25.29 2.16 -1.89
C SER A 154 -25.30 3.60 -1.38
N ARG A 155 -25.58 3.81 -0.08
CA ARG A 155 -25.59 5.12 0.59
C ARG A 155 -25.44 4.94 2.10
N LEU A 156 -24.77 5.89 2.75
CA LEU A 156 -24.77 6.04 4.21
C LEU A 156 -24.91 7.50 4.57
N ASP A 157 -25.80 7.81 5.49
CA ASP A 157 -25.94 9.17 6.01
C ASP A 157 -25.11 9.29 7.30
N VAL A 158 -24.21 10.26 7.38
CA VAL A 158 -23.33 10.45 8.54
C VAL A 158 -23.39 11.89 9.03
N TRP A 159 -23.71 12.09 10.31
CA TRP A 159 -23.77 13.43 10.89
C TRP A 159 -23.47 13.45 12.38
N ARG A 160 -23.43 14.66 12.94
CA ARG A 160 -23.24 14.89 14.38
C ARG A 160 -24.41 15.69 14.93
N GLN A 161 -24.71 15.48 16.20
CA GLN A 161 -25.57 16.36 16.99
C GLN A 161 -24.87 16.69 18.31
N ILE A 162 -25.27 17.80 18.93
CA ILE A 162 -24.88 18.13 20.29
C ILE A 162 -26.09 17.87 21.15
N GLY A 163 -25.94 16.98 22.14
CA GLY A 163 -27.01 16.70 23.10
C GLY A 163 -27.20 17.85 24.09
N ASP A 164 -28.29 17.80 24.84
CA ASP A 164 -28.72 18.89 25.73
C ASP A 164 -27.68 19.26 26.81
N GLN A 165 -26.80 18.34 27.17
CA GLN A 165 -25.71 18.55 28.14
C GLN A 165 -24.36 18.87 27.47
N GLY A 166 -24.33 19.22 26.18
CA GLY A 166 -23.11 19.54 25.43
C GLY A 166 -22.31 18.33 24.92
N GLN A 167 -22.78 17.12 25.22
CA GLN A 167 -22.19 15.88 24.73
C GLN A 167 -22.30 15.72 23.22
N VAL A 168 -21.27 15.19 22.58
CA VAL A 168 -21.31 14.88 21.15
C VAL A 168 -22.08 13.58 20.91
N LYS A 169 -22.97 13.59 19.90
CA LYS A 169 -23.67 12.42 19.38
C LYS A 169 -23.21 12.15 17.97
N LEU A 170 -22.75 10.92 17.70
CA LEU A 170 -22.41 10.45 16.36
C LEU A 170 -23.60 9.67 15.79
N LEU A 171 -23.97 9.92 14.53
CA LEU A 171 -25.12 9.28 13.91
C LEU A 171 -24.75 8.65 12.57
N LEU A 172 -25.32 7.47 12.34
CA LEU A 172 -25.19 6.69 11.11
C LEU A 172 -26.57 6.23 10.64
N GLY A 173 -26.93 6.59 9.42
CA GLY A 173 -28.16 6.17 8.75
C GLY A 173 -27.88 5.24 7.57
N PHE A 174 -28.75 4.26 7.37
CA PHE A 174 -28.64 3.26 6.31
C PHE A 174 -29.82 3.33 5.32
N PRO A 175 -29.90 4.35 4.45
CA PRO A 175 -30.98 4.41 3.46
C PRO A 175 -31.04 3.14 2.60
N VAL A 176 -32.22 2.52 2.55
CA VAL A 176 -32.46 1.29 1.81
C VAL A 176 -33.77 1.37 1.05
N TYR A 177 -33.72 1.04 -0.25
CA TYR A 177 -34.90 0.74 -1.03
C TYR A 177 -35.15 -0.77 -0.92
N LEU A 178 -36.13 -1.14 -0.09
CA LEU A 178 -36.39 -2.53 0.24
C LEU A 178 -37.62 -3.02 -0.54
N GLU A 179 -37.38 -3.83 -1.57
CA GLU A 179 -38.43 -4.43 -2.39
C GLU A 179 -39.30 -5.39 -1.57
N ASP A 180 -40.49 -5.74 -2.08
CA ASP A 180 -41.33 -6.75 -1.44
C ASP A 180 -40.58 -8.08 -1.30
N LYS A 181 -40.63 -8.69 -0.11
CA LYS A 181 -39.96 -9.94 0.27
C LYS A 181 -38.43 -9.91 0.24
N ALA A 182 -37.82 -8.79 -0.12
CA ALA A 182 -36.37 -8.63 -0.03
C ALA A 182 -35.94 -8.45 1.43
N ASP A 183 -34.72 -8.89 1.71
CA ASP A 183 -34.03 -8.65 2.96
C ASP A 183 -32.92 -7.60 2.80
N PHE A 184 -32.58 -6.97 3.91
CA PHE A 184 -31.44 -6.07 4.00
C PHE A 184 -30.75 -6.26 5.35
N THR A 185 -29.44 -6.45 5.29
CA THR A 185 -28.61 -6.55 6.48
C THR A 185 -27.79 -5.27 6.62
N PHE A 186 -27.79 -4.68 7.82
CA PHE A 186 -26.90 -3.58 8.17
C PHE A 186 -26.17 -3.89 9.47
N SER A 187 -24.96 -3.36 9.60
CA SER A 187 -24.13 -3.49 10.78
C SER A 187 -23.58 -2.15 11.22
N PHE A 188 -23.40 -1.98 12.53
CA PHE A 188 -22.60 -0.89 13.07
C PHE A 188 -21.63 -1.41 14.11
N VAL A 189 -20.51 -0.71 14.25
CA VAL A 189 -19.42 -1.04 15.16
C VAL A 189 -19.27 0.10 16.16
N ILE A 190 -19.13 -0.25 17.44
CA ILE A 190 -18.77 0.68 18.50
C ILE A 190 -17.41 0.25 19.05
N ALA A 191 -16.50 1.22 19.14
CA ALA A 191 -15.16 1.00 19.67
C ALA A 191 -14.66 2.24 20.41
N ALA A 192 -13.61 2.06 21.21
CA ALA A 192 -12.84 3.16 21.78
C ALA A 192 -11.35 2.92 21.55
N THR A 193 -10.57 4.01 21.46
CA THR A 193 -9.11 3.93 21.30
C THR A 193 -8.43 5.10 21.97
N ASP A 194 -7.16 4.90 22.33
CA ASP A 194 -6.23 5.99 22.53
C ASP A 194 -6.02 6.71 21.20
N ALA A 195 -6.03 8.05 21.24
CA ALA A 195 -5.97 8.92 20.07
C ALA A 195 -5.03 10.14 20.23
N PRO A 196 -3.77 9.97 20.69
CA PRO A 196 -2.81 11.09 20.79
C PRO A 196 -2.48 11.73 19.43
N CYS A 197 -2.64 11.01 18.33
CA CYS A 197 -2.47 11.46 16.95
C CYS A 197 -3.83 11.75 16.27
N GLY A 198 -4.92 11.90 17.04
CA GLY A 198 -6.23 12.30 16.55
C GLY A 198 -6.91 11.25 15.67
N TYR A 199 -7.51 11.68 14.55
CA TYR A 199 -8.33 10.79 13.71
C TYR A 199 -7.54 9.64 13.08
N ARG A 200 -6.22 9.78 12.95
CA ARG A 200 -5.35 8.72 12.42
C ARG A 200 -5.30 7.51 13.33
N ASP A 201 -5.43 7.69 14.65
CA ASP A 201 -5.57 6.58 15.59
C ASP A 201 -6.95 5.91 15.48
N ALA A 202 -8.00 6.68 15.19
CA ALA A 202 -9.31 6.09 14.91
C ALA A 202 -9.29 5.21 13.64
N ILE A 203 -8.56 5.63 12.60
CA ILE A 203 -8.32 4.79 11.41
C ILE A 203 -7.48 3.56 11.76
N GLN A 204 -6.42 3.73 12.56
CA GLN A 204 -5.59 2.61 13.02
C GLN A 204 -6.41 1.57 13.80
N ALA A 205 -7.31 2.02 14.69
CA ALA A 205 -8.20 1.12 15.42
C ALA A 205 -9.05 0.27 14.46
N MET A 206 -9.54 0.86 13.36
CA MET A 206 -10.28 0.10 12.34
C MET A 206 -9.39 -0.90 11.58
N TYR A 207 -8.11 -0.58 11.34
CA TYR A 207 -7.15 -1.53 10.77
C TYR A 207 -6.92 -2.73 11.70
N ASP A 208 -6.90 -2.48 13.00
CA ASP A 208 -6.64 -3.48 14.02
C ASP A 208 -7.88 -4.37 14.29
N LEU A 209 -9.07 -3.79 14.21
CA LEU A 209 -10.34 -4.50 14.34
C LEU A 209 -10.69 -5.35 13.11
N PHE A 210 -10.32 -4.89 11.90
CA PHE A 210 -10.65 -5.56 10.63
C PHE A 210 -9.41 -5.83 9.77
N PRO A 211 -8.43 -6.62 10.27
CA PRO A 211 -7.18 -6.84 9.55
C PRO A 211 -7.39 -7.44 8.15
N ASN A 212 -8.38 -8.32 8.00
CA ASN A 212 -8.70 -8.95 6.71
C ASN A 212 -9.19 -7.96 5.64
N ALA A 213 -9.77 -6.82 6.02
CA ALA A 213 -10.23 -5.82 5.06
C ALA A 213 -9.07 -4.93 4.58
N PHE A 214 -8.09 -4.69 5.45
CA PHE A 214 -6.99 -3.78 5.17
C PHE A 214 -5.71 -4.49 4.73
N GLN A 215 -5.63 -5.81 4.82
CA GLN A 215 -4.51 -6.60 4.28
C GLN A 215 -4.78 -7.09 2.85
N PRO A 216 -3.74 -7.31 2.03
CA PRO A 216 -3.87 -8.00 0.75
C PRO A 216 -4.55 -9.35 0.95
N HIS A 217 -5.29 -9.84 -0.06
CA HIS A 217 -5.81 -11.20 -0.01
C HIS A 217 -4.65 -12.19 0.22
N PRO A 218 -4.75 -13.12 1.20
CA PRO A 218 -3.61 -13.94 1.63
C PRO A 218 -3.06 -14.85 0.51
N ASP A 219 -3.92 -15.27 -0.41
CA ASP A 219 -3.55 -16.11 -1.56
C ASP A 219 -3.14 -15.30 -2.81
N ALA A 220 -3.12 -13.96 -2.76
CA ALA A 220 -2.72 -13.15 -3.91
C ALA A 220 -1.19 -13.10 -4.05
N SER A 221 -0.70 -12.89 -5.26
CA SER A 221 0.74 -12.84 -5.53
C SER A 221 1.42 -11.72 -4.71
N PRO A 222 2.47 -12.02 -3.92
CA PRO A 222 3.16 -11.01 -3.09
C PRO A 222 3.89 -9.93 -3.91
N ASP A 223 4.13 -10.18 -5.20
CA ASP A 223 4.68 -9.20 -6.14
C ASP A 223 3.71 -8.05 -6.45
N MET A 224 2.41 -8.25 -6.22
CA MET A 224 1.38 -7.23 -6.46
C MET A 224 1.42 -6.11 -5.43
N VAL A 225 1.98 -6.37 -4.25
CA VAL A 225 1.99 -5.47 -3.09
C VAL A 225 3.18 -4.48 -3.21
N SER A 226 3.29 -3.83 -4.37
CA SER A 226 4.38 -2.92 -4.77
C SER A 226 3.86 -1.90 -5.80
N SER A 227 4.75 -1.14 -6.44
CA SER A 227 4.37 -0.21 -7.52
C SER A 227 4.19 -0.90 -8.86
N GLU A 228 3.67 -0.14 -9.81
CA GLU A 228 3.64 -0.55 -11.21
C GLU A 228 5.03 -0.38 -11.87
N THR A 229 5.31 -1.20 -12.88
CA THR A 229 6.50 -1.09 -13.75
C THR A 229 6.42 0.07 -14.75
N GLY A 230 5.25 0.70 -14.88
CA GLY A 230 5.09 1.90 -15.69
C GLY A 230 5.10 1.67 -17.19
N TYR A 231 4.58 0.53 -17.64
CA TYR A 231 4.64 0.05 -19.02
C TYR A 231 6.03 -0.35 -19.53
N LEU A 232 7.08 -0.33 -18.70
CA LEU A 232 8.42 -0.74 -19.14
C LEU A 232 8.46 -2.19 -19.62
N PHE A 233 7.61 -3.05 -19.05
CA PHE A 233 7.50 -4.43 -19.48
C PHE A 233 6.57 -4.58 -20.69
N TRP A 234 5.46 -3.82 -20.75
CA TRP A 234 4.40 -4.04 -21.76
C TRP A 234 4.44 -3.13 -23.01
N LYS A 235 4.99 -1.92 -23.00
CA LYS A 235 4.87 -1.00 -24.17
C LYS A 235 5.81 -1.29 -25.33
N SER A 236 6.69 -2.25 -25.18
CA SER A 236 7.84 -2.50 -26.04
C SER A 236 7.56 -3.43 -27.23
N ASP A 237 6.29 -3.71 -27.57
CA ASP A 237 5.88 -4.59 -28.69
C ASP A 237 6.67 -4.33 -30.01
N PRO A 238 7.23 -5.37 -30.67
CA PRO A 238 7.01 -6.81 -30.45
C PRO A 238 7.82 -7.48 -29.33
N GLU A 239 8.88 -6.85 -28.80
CA GLU A 239 9.73 -7.47 -27.77
C GLU A 239 10.10 -6.48 -26.67
N PRO A 240 10.11 -6.89 -25.38
CA PRO A 240 10.61 -6.05 -24.29
C PRO A 240 11.91 -5.35 -24.68
N GLN A 241 12.01 -4.02 -24.47
CA GLN A 241 13.26 -3.31 -24.77
C GLN A 241 14.42 -4.07 -24.11
N PRO A 242 15.50 -4.39 -24.83
CA PRO A 242 16.62 -5.12 -24.25
C PRO A 242 17.05 -4.52 -22.91
N GLY A 243 16.98 -5.32 -21.85
CA GLY A 243 17.30 -4.92 -20.48
C GLY A 243 16.17 -4.28 -19.66
N SER A 244 14.92 -4.23 -20.16
CA SER A 244 13.76 -3.77 -19.38
C SER A 244 13.55 -4.58 -18.09
N ALA A 245 13.82 -5.88 -18.14
CA ALA A 245 13.77 -6.77 -16.98
C ALA A 245 14.78 -6.36 -15.89
N ASP A 246 16.03 -6.08 -16.26
CA ASP A 246 17.05 -5.61 -15.31
C ASP A 246 16.72 -4.20 -14.79
N LEU A 247 16.20 -3.30 -15.64
CA LEU A 247 15.80 -1.96 -15.23
C LEU A 247 14.69 -2.00 -14.17
N ILE A 248 13.67 -2.85 -14.36
CA ILE A 248 12.60 -3.09 -13.38
C ILE A 248 13.18 -3.72 -12.11
N ARG A 249 14.06 -4.73 -12.24
CA ARG A 249 14.74 -5.33 -11.11
C ARG A 249 15.50 -4.29 -10.30
N ARG A 250 16.25 -3.37 -10.94
CA ARG A 250 16.98 -2.28 -10.26
C ARG A 250 16.05 -1.33 -9.52
N ALA A 251 14.99 -0.89 -10.19
CA ALA A 251 14.02 0.04 -9.62
C ALA A 251 13.41 -0.49 -8.30
N PHE A 252 13.20 -1.81 -8.21
CA PHE A 252 12.57 -2.45 -7.06
C PHE A 252 13.49 -3.38 -6.26
N GLN A 253 14.78 -3.46 -6.58
CA GLN A 253 15.76 -4.44 -6.06
C GLN A 253 15.27 -5.90 -6.04
N GLY A 254 14.49 -6.29 -7.06
CA GLY A 254 13.88 -7.62 -7.12
C GLY A 254 12.83 -7.88 -6.04
N GLN A 255 12.27 -6.84 -5.41
CA GLN A 255 11.18 -6.97 -4.44
C GLN A 255 9.80 -7.02 -5.11
N GLY A 256 9.72 -7.42 -6.38
CA GLY A 256 8.46 -7.54 -7.10
C GLY A 256 7.84 -6.20 -7.51
N SER A 257 7.01 -6.27 -8.55
CA SER A 257 6.18 -5.18 -9.06
C SER A 257 5.02 -5.75 -9.87
N TRP A 258 4.12 -4.92 -10.36
CA TRP A 258 3.04 -5.35 -11.24
C TRP A 258 3.01 -4.52 -12.53
N GLU A 259 2.47 -5.07 -13.61
CA GLU A 259 2.39 -4.39 -14.90
C GLU A 259 0.97 -4.42 -15.45
N TRP A 260 0.53 -3.31 -16.03
CA TRP A 260 -0.65 -3.31 -16.87
C TRP A 260 -0.33 -4.04 -18.16
N CYS A 261 -0.92 -5.22 -18.35
CA CYS A 261 -0.92 -5.89 -19.64
C CYS A 261 -1.86 -5.13 -20.59
N TYR A 262 -1.51 -3.91 -20.94
CA TYR A 262 -2.40 -2.91 -21.52
C TYR A 262 -2.97 -3.37 -22.86
N LYS A 263 -4.31 -3.42 -22.93
CA LYS A 263 -5.06 -3.88 -24.10
C LYS A 263 -4.59 -5.27 -24.58
N PRO A 264 -4.71 -6.33 -23.75
CA PRO A 264 -4.35 -7.68 -24.13
C PRO A 264 -5.42 -8.35 -25.00
N PHE A 265 -6.52 -7.64 -25.29
CA PHE A 265 -7.68 -8.07 -26.07
C PHE A 265 -7.78 -7.38 -27.44
N VAL A 266 -8.59 -7.96 -28.34
CA VAL A 266 -8.85 -7.40 -29.68
C VAL A 266 -9.83 -6.21 -29.62
N ARG A 267 -10.93 -6.36 -28.87
CA ARG A 267 -12.01 -5.36 -28.74
C ARG A 267 -12.27 -5.02 -27.28
N GLY A 268 -12.45 -3.73 -26.97
CA GLY A 268 -12.85 -3.31 -25.63
C GLY A 268 -14.30 -3.71 -25.40
N GLY A 269 -14.58 -4.56 -24.44
CA GLY A 269 -15.88 -5.19 -24.21
C GLY A 269 -15.92 -6.70 -24.49
N ASP A 270 -14.95 -7.24 -25.24
CA ASP A 270 -14.72 -8.68 -25.40
C ASP A 270 -13.42 -9.07 -24.68
N TRP A 271 -13.52 -9.09 -23.35
CA TRP A 271 -12.36 -9.00 -22.47
C TRP A 271 -11.50 -10.28 -22.39
N ALA A 272 -12.08 -11.44 -22.70
CA ALA A 272 -11.38 -12.73 -22.76
C ALA A 272 -10.95 -13.15 -24.19
N ILE A 273 -11.16 -12.30 -25.20
CA ILE A 273 -10.92 -12.61 -26.61
C ILE A 273 -11.74 -13.82 -27.07
N THR A 274 -12.99 -13.61 -27.49
CA THR A 274 -13.86 -14.65 -28.02
C THR A 274 -14.03 -14.53 -29.53
N ASP A 275 -14.26 -15.65 -30.23
CA ASP A 275 -14.48 -15.61 -31.66
C ASP A 275 -15.81 -14.90 -32.00
N GLN A 276 -16.83 -15.07 -31.15
CA GLN A 276 -18.17 -14.53 -31.32
C GLN A 276 -18.18 -13.01 -31.54
N TYR A 277 -17.38 -12.27 -30.77
CA TYR A 277 -17.37 -10.81 -30.83
C TYR A 277 -16.14 -10.26 -31.56
N SER A 278 -15.04 -11.02 -31.66
CA SER A 278 -13.83 -10.54 -32.33
C SER A 278 -13.74 -10.88 -33.82
N VAL A 279 -14.37 -11.97 -34.29
CA VAL A 279 -14.37 -12.31 -35.74
C VAL A 279 -15.15 -11.25 -36.52
N GLY A 280 -14.58 -10.80 -37.64
CA GLY A 280 -15.14 -9.77 -38.51
C GLY A 280 -14.85 -8.34 -38.05
N PHE A 281 -14.49 -8.10 -36.79
CA PHE A 281 -14.09 -6.77 -36.34
C PHE A 281 -12.81 -6.33 -37.02
N ARG A 282 -12.84 -5.21 -37.75
CA ARG A 282 -11.66 -4.66 -38.47
C ARG A 282 -10.88 -5.74 -39.25
N ASN A 283 -11.61 -6.67 -39.88
CA ASN A 283 -11.07 -7.80 -40.66
C ASN A 283 -10.22 -8.79 -39.83
N TYR A 284 -10.58 -9.03 -38.57
CA TYR A 284 -10.03 -10.16 -37.80
C TYR A 284 -10.71 -11.47 -38.24
N SER A 285 -9.92 -12.41 -38.76
CA SER A 285 -10.34 -13.79 -39.02
C SER A 285 -10.06 -14.68 -37.79
N PRO A 286 -10.61 -15.90 -37.73
CA PRO A 286 -10.27 -16.87 -36.68
C PRO A 286 -8.76 -17.07 -36.51
N GLU A 287 -8.01 -17.12 -37.61
CA GLU A 287 -6.55 -17.28 -37.60
C GLU A 287 -5.86 -16.08 -36.96
N ARG A 288 -6.25 -14.84 -37.33
CA ARG A 288 -5.68 -13.62 -36.74
C ARG A 288 -6.00 -13.49 -35.24
N ILE A 289 -7.15 -14.01 -34.81
CA ILE A 289 -7.50 -14.06 -33.38
C ILE A 289 -6.61 -15.08 -32.67
N ALA A 290 -6.41 -16.27 -33.24
CA ALA A 290 -5.49 -17.26 -32.69
C ALA A 290 -4.06 -16.71 -32.56
N GLU A 291 -3.57 -16.00 -33.58
CA GLU A 291 -2.27 -15.28 -33.53
C GLU A 291 -2.22 -14.23 -32.42
N ALA A 292 -3.31 -13.48 -32.19
CA ALA A 292 -3.39 -12.51 -31.11
C ALA A 292 -3.33 -13.18 -29.74
N ARG A 293 -4.08 -14.27 -29.52
CA ARG A 293 -4.06 -15.05 -28.27
C ARG A 293 -2.64 -15.58 -28.00
N GLU A 294 -1.99 -16.15 -29.01
CA GLU A 294 -0.65 -16.72 -28.85
C GLU A 294 0.41 -15.65 -28.56
N ARG A 295 0.33 -14.50 -29.23
CA ARG A 295 1.18 -13.35 -28.92
C ARG A 295 0.95 -12.83 -27.50
N THR A 296 -0.28 -12.81 -27.00
CA THR A 296 -0.53 -12.43 -25.60
C THR A 296 0.12 -13.44 -24.64
N ARG A 297 0.00 -14.75 -24.89
CA ARG A 297 0.65 -15.79 -24.06
C ARG A 297 2.16 -15.67 -24.04
N SER A 298 2.80 -15.51 -25.21
CA SER A 298 4.25 -15.41 -25.32
C SER A 298 4.83 -14.18 -24.61
N ARG A 299 4.02 -13.12 -24.46
CA ARG A 299 4.39 -11.89 -23.75
C ARG A 299 4.18 -11.94 -22.24
N LEU A 300 3.26 -12.77 -21.76
CA LEU A 300 3.03 -12.95 -20.32
C LEU A 300 4.10 -13.80 -19.66
N ALA A 301 4.57 -14.86 -20.34
CA ALA A 301 5.53 -15.80 -19.77
C ALA A 301 6.85 -15.17 -19.26
N PRO A 302 7.47 -14.17 -19.93
CA PRO A 302 8.69 -13.53 -19.43
C PRO A 302 8.52 -12.68 -18.15
N ALA A 303 7.29 -12.32 -17.76
CA ALA A 303 7.04 -11.44 -16.62
C ALA A 303 7.48 -12.08 -15.29
N GLU A 304 7.30 -13.39 -15.16
CA GLU A 304 7.69 -14.17 -14.00
C GLU A 304 9.20 -14.09 -13.73
N ARG A 305 10.03 -14.23 -14.79
CA ARG A 305 11.49 -14.06 -14.69
C ARG A 305 11.87 -12.65 -14.22
N SER A 306 11.09 -11.63 -14.59
CA SER A 306 11.33 -10.24 -14.19
C SER A 306 10.80 -9.89 -12.80
N LEU A 307 10.20 -10.84 -12.07
CA LEU A 307 9.48 -10.59 -10.81
C LEU A 307 8.38 -9.55 -10.98
N VAL A 308 7.72 -9.58 -12.15
CA VAL A 308 6.60 -8.72 -12.49
C VAL A 308 5.34 -9.57 -12.44
N ALA A 309 4.33 -9.09 -11.73
CA ALA A 309 3.00 -9.67 -11.75
C ALA A 309 2.21 -9.07 -12.94
N PRO A 310 1.97 -9.84 -14.02
CA PRO A 310 1.19 -9.36 -15.16
C PRO A 310 -0.30 -9.25 -14.80
N MET A 311 -0.84 -8.03 -14.89
CA MET A 311 -2.24 -7.72 -14.61
C MET A 311 -3.03 -7.61 -15.91
N TRP A 312 -3.99 -8.50 -16.13
CA TRP A 312 -4.85 -8.44 -17.31
C TRP A 312 -5.66 -7.15 -17.28
N TYR A 313 -5.37 -6.23 -18.20
CA TYR A 313 -5.99 -4.91 -18.22
C TYR A 313 -7.45 -5.02 -18.67
N LEU A 314 -8.36 -4.49 -17.85
CA LEU A 314 -9.78 -4.32 -18.14
C LEU A 314 -10.18 -2.87 -17.94
N ASN A 315 -11.14 -2.40 -18.73
CA ASN A 315 -11.82 -1.15 -18.44
C ASN A 315 -13.24 -1.42 -17.94
N VAL A 316 -13.50 -1.09 -16.68
CA VAL A 316 -14.79 -1.42 -16.05
C VAL A 316 -15.90 -0.43 -16.44
N ARG A 317 -15.54 0.74 -16.98
CA ARG A 317 -16.48 1.82 -17.28
C ARG A 317 -16.77 1.99 -18.75
N TRP A 318 -15.83 1.66 -19.62
CA TRP A 318 -15.87 2.02 -21.03
C TRP A 318 -15.73 0.78 -21.90
N SER A 319 -16.54 0.69 -22.94
CA SER A 319 -16.51 -0.42 -23.90
C SER A 319 -16.71 0.11 -25.32
N GLU A 320 -16.23 -0.63 -26.31
CA GLU A 320 -16.30 -0.22 -27.71
C GLU A 320 -17.76 -0.07 -28.15
N TRP A 321 -18.08 0.98 -28.89
CA TRP A 321 -19.48 1.35 -29.08
C TRP A 321 -20.33 0.32 -29.83
N THR A 322 -19.80 -0.34 -30.88
CA THR A 322 -20.59 -1.32 -31.66
C THR A 322 -20.89 -2.57 -30.84
N ILE A 323 -19.97 -3.05 -29.99
CA ILE A 323 -20.28 -4.20 -29.12
C ILE A 323 -21.47 -3.89 -28.19
N ILE A 324 -21.56 -2.66 -27.69
CA ILE A 324 -22.64 -2.24 -26.81
C ILE A 324 -23.92 -2.01 -27.59
N GLN A 325 -23.91 -1.24 -28.69
CA GLN A 325 -25.14 -0.94 -29.43
C GLN A 325 -25.77 -2.18 -30.09
N ASP A 326 -24.93 -3.03 -30.70
CA ASP A 326 -25.42 -4.14 -31.52
C ASP A 326 -25.79 -5.37 -30.68
N HIS A 327 -25.20 -5.51 -29.49
CA HIS A 327 -25.36 -6.73 -28.68
C HIS A 327 -25.85 -6.48 -27.26
N PHE A 328 -25.53 -5.34 -26.64
CA PHE A 328 -25.80 -5.06 -25.23
C PHE A 328 -26.32 -3.64 -24.95
N PRO A 329 -27.34 -3.14 -25.68
CA PRO A 329 -27.78 -1.75 -25.54
C PRO A 329 -28.28 -1.44 -24.12
N GLU A 330 -28.73 -2.45 -23.38
CA GLU A 330 -29.22 -2.34 -22.00
C GLU A 330 -28.12 -2.05 -20.95
N ALA A 331 -26.85 -2.26 -21.30
CA ALA A 331 -25.72 -1.99 -20.41
C ALA A 331 -25.23 -0.54 -20.50
N ALA A 332 -25.70 0.21 -21.50
CA ALA A 332 -25.27 1.57 -21.75
C ALA A 332 -25.80 2.53 -20.68
N VAL A 333 -24.91 3.39 -20.20
CA VAL A 333 -25.25 4.43 -19.23
C VAL A 333 -25.43 5.76 -19.95
N ALA A 334 -26.60 6.38 -19.75
CA ALA A 334 -27.01 7.59 -20.47
C ALA A 334 -25.98 8.73 -20.39
N GLY A 335 -25.76 9.43 -21.51
CA GLY A 335 -24.87 10.59 -21.61
C GLY A 335 -23.36 10.31 -21.57
N ALA A 336 -22.94 9.05 -21.40
CA ALA A 336 -21.53 8.69 -21.28
C ALA A 336 -20.94 8.23 -22.63
N VAL A 337 -20.52 9.17 -23.48
CA VAL A 337 -19.83 8.88 -24.75
C VAL A 337 -18.45 9.51 -24.78
N LYS A 338 -17.43 8.76 -25.16
CA LYS A 338 -16.08 9.30 -25.42
C LYS A 338 -15.60 8.94 -26.82
N ARG A 339 -14.95 9.90 -27.49
CA ARG A 339 -14.33 9.70 -28.80
C ARG A 339 -12.82 9.46 -28.64
N ARG A 340 -12.27 8.57 -29.47
CA ARG A 340 -10.85 8.18 -29.54
C ARG A 340 -10.24 7.77 -28.20
N CYS A 341 -10.48 6.52 -27.80
CA CYS A 341 -9.75 5.87 -26.70
C CYS A 341 -9.25 4.50 -27.16
N TRP A 342 -8.04 4.09 -26.75
CA TRP A 342 -7.45 2.77 -27.06
C TRP A 342 -7.39 2.38 -28.56
N GLY A 343 -7.37 3.37 -29.45
CA GLY A 343 -7.41 3.15 -30.91
C GLY A 343 -8.79 2.77 -31.46
N GLN A 344 -9.84 2.92 -30.65
CA GLN A 344 -11.24 2.79 -31.03
C GLN A 344 -11.84 4.18 -31.25
N ASP A 345 -12.66 4.32 -32.29
CA ASP A 345 -13.18 5.63 -32.70
C ASP A 345 -14.18 6.19 -31.68
N THR A 346 -15.03 5.32 -31.12
CA THR A 346 -16.02 5.67 -30.09
C THR A 346 -16.11 4.56 -29.04
N ILE A 347 -16.20 4.95 -27.77
CA ILE A 347 -16.49 4.08 -26.63
C ILE A 347 -17.72 4.61 -25.88
N LEU A 348 -18.52 3.69 -25.33
CA LEU A 348 -19.71 3.99 -24.53
C LEU A 348 -19.44 3.67 -23.06
N GLY A 349 -20.01 4.51 -22.18
CA GLY A 349 -20.06 4.24 -20.76
C GLY A 349 -21.04 3.12 -20.47
N VAL A 350 -20.62 2.16 -19.66
CA VAL A 350 -21.39 0.96 -19.34
C VAL A 350 -21.44 0.73 -17.84
N TYR A 351 -22.48 0.03 -17.39
CA TYR A 351 -22.51 -0.60 -16.08
C TYR A 351 -22.18 -2.08 -16.24
N SER A 352 -21.08 -2.50 -15.63
CA SER A 352 -20.48 -3.83 -15.85
C SER A 352 -21.01 -4.93 -14.93
N TRP A 353 -22.16 -4.72 -14.29
CA TRP A 353 -22.80 -5.70 -13.41
C TRP A 353 -24.30 -5.84 -13.73
N GLY A 354 -24.79 -7.08 -13.62
CA GLY A 354 -26.16 -7.46 -13.98
C GLY A 354 -26.45 -7.39 -15.49
N GLY A 355 -27.54 -8.02 -15.90
CA GLY A 355 -27.91 -8.14 -17.31
C GLY A 355 -26.91 -8.97 -18.13
N ARG A 356 -27.10 -8.99 -19.46
CA ARG A 356 -26.31 -9.87 -20.34
C ARG A 356 -24.84 -9.43 -20.46
N TYR A 357 -24.57 -8.13 -20.42
CA TYR A 357 -23.19 -7.63 -20.46
C TYR A 357 -22.43 -7.91 -19.16
N GLY A 358 -23.06 -7.74 -18.00
CA GLY A 358 -22.48 -8.14 -16.72
C GLY A 358 -22.13 -9.63 -16.69
N GLN A 359 -23.00 -10.47 -17.25
CA GLN A 359 -22.73 -11.90 -17.40
C GLN A 359 -21.51 -12.17 -18.31
N LEU A 360 -21.40 -11.51 -19.47
CA LEU A 360 -20.20 -11.59 -20.33
C LEU A 360 -18.93 -11.18 -19.57
N PHE A 361 -19.01 -10.15 -18.73
CA PHE A 361 -17.90 -9.68 -17.92
C PHE A 361 -17.47 -10.74 -16.90
N ILE A 362 -18.42 -11.33 -16.17
CA ILE A 362 -18.18 -12.42 -15.21
C ILE A 362 -17.57 -13.64 -15.90
N ASP A 363 -18.11 -14.03 -17.06
CA ASP A 363 -17.61 -15.17 -17.81
C ASP A 363 -16.20 -14.90 -18.36
N SER A 364 -15.92 -13.66 -18.78
CA SER A 364 -14.57 -13.26 -19.17
C SER A 364 -13.58 -13.37 -18.01
N LEU A 365 -13.95 -12.91 -16.81
CA LEU A 365 -13.10 -13.03 -15.61
C LEU A 365 -12.77 -14.48 -15.27
N LYS A 366 -13.73 -15.41 -15.46
CA LYS A 366 -13.51 -16.85 -15.27
C LYS A 366 -12.63 -17.45 -16.36
N GLN A 367 -12.75 -16.97 -17.61
CA GLN A 367 -12.03 -17.52 -18.75
C GLN A 367 -10.57 -17.04 -18.86
N ILE A 368 -10.27 -15.79 -18.49
CA ILE A 368 -8.91 -15.24 -18.52
C ILE A 368 -7.85 -16.15 -17.88
N PRO A 369 -8.00 -16.61 -16.62
CA PRO A 369 -6.99 -17.46 -15.98
C PRO A 369 -6.87 -18.86 -16.62
N VAL A 370 -7.92 -19.32 -17.32
CA VAL A 370 -7.92 -20.59 -18.06
C VAL A 370 -7.10 -20.45 -19.34
N ASP A 371 -7.31 -19.38 -20.10
CA ASP A 371 -6.65 -19.16 -21.39
C ASP A 371 -5.22 -18.60 -21.25
N TYR A 372 -4.95 -17.93 -20.12
CA TYR A 372 -3.72 -17.20 -19.83
C TYR A 372 -3.24 -17.46 -18.38
N PRO A 373 -2.74 -18.67 -18.08
CA PRO A 373 -2.38 -19.07 -16.71
C PRO A 373 -1.24 -18.26 -16.07
N ALA A 374 -0.46 -17.52 -16.87
CA ALA A 374 0.60 -16.65 -16.40
C ALA A 374 0.09 -15.30 -15.82
N VAL A 375 -1.17 -14.94 -16.05
CA VAL A 375 -1.79 -13.75 -15.45
C VAL A 375 -1.83 -13.92 -13.92
N LYS A 376 -1.38 -12.90 -13.17
CA LYS A 376 -1.42 -12.94 -11.70
C LYS A 376 -2.58 -12.14 -11.10
N GLY A 377 -3.26 -11.33 -11.90
CA GLY A 377 -4.37 -10.54 -11.43
C GLY A 377 -5.04 -9.73 -12.53
N ILE A 378 -6.03 -8.94 -12.14
CA ILE A 378 -6.77 -8.04 -13.02
C ILE A 378 -6.36 -6.60 -12.73
N GLY A 379 -6.04 -5.88 -13.79
CA GLY A 379 -5.89 -4.44 -13.75
C GLY A 379 -7.22 -3.77 -14.04
N TRP A 380 -7.79 -3.06 -13.07
CA TRP A 380 -9.08 -2.37 -13.19
C TRP A 380 -8.89 -0.88 -13.50
N ASP A 381 -8.94 -0.53 -14.79
CA ASP A 381 -8.84 0.85 -15.22
C ASP A 381 -10.21 1.55 -15.24
N SER A 382 -10.20 2.87 -15.05
CA SER A 382 -11.39 3.73 -15.01
C SER A 382 -12.42 3.29 -13.96
N CYS A 383 -11.93 2.78 -12.83
CA CYS A 383 -12.74 2.41 -11.67
C CYS A 383 -13.18 3.67 -10.90
N PHE A 384 -14.16 4.39 -11.44
CA PHE A 384 -14.69 5.60 -10.82
C PHE A 384 -15.64 5.31 -9.66
N ALA A 385 -16.50 4.29 -9.82
CA ALA A 385 -17.30 3.68 -8.77
C ALA A 385 -18.22 4.65 -7.99
N HIS A 386 -18.66 5.76 -8.57
CA HIS A 386 -19.48 6.77 -7.87
C HIS A 386 -20.80 7.08 -8.59
N GLN A 387 -21.09 6.45 -9.73
CA GLN A 387 -22.32 6.72 -10.44
C GLN A 387 -23.52 6.07 -9.75
N GLU A 388 -24.67 6.77 -9.73
CA GLU A 388 -25.95 6.15 -9.42
C GLU A 388 -26.49 5.43 -10.64
N ILE A 389 -26.82 4.16 -10.46
CA ILE A 389 -27.50 3.31 -11.41
C ILE A 389 -28.99 3.35 -11.06
N PRO A 390 -29.84 3.94 -11.93
CA PRO A 390 -31.24 4.13 -11.62
C PRO A 390 -32.05 2.85 -11.88
N ALA A 391 -33.28 2.81 -11.36
CA ALA A 391 -34.15 1.63 -11.41
C ALA A 391 -34.45 1.10 -12.82
N GLU A 392 -34.47 1.99 -13.82
CA GLU A 392 -34.73 1.65 -15.22
C GLU A 392 -33.54 0.95 -15.90
N HIS A 393 -32.34 0.98 -15.31
CA HIS A 393 -31.16 0.33 -15.89
C HIS A 393 -31.22 -1.18 -15.65
N ALA A 394 -30.91 -2.01 -16.67
CA ALA A 394 -31.07 -3.46 -16.58
C ALA A 394 -30.29 -4.12 -15.44
N GLY A 395 -29.08 -3.62 -15.16
CA GLY A 395 -28.27 -4.11 -14.02
C GLY A 395 -28.81 -3.78 -12.63
N PHE A 396 -29.78 -2.85 -12.48
CA PHE A 396 -30.30 -2.45 -11.16
C PHE A 396 -30.94 -3.63 -10.42
N ALA A 397 -31.75 -4.44 -11.12
CA ALA A 397 -32.51 -5.53 -10.50
C ALA A 397 -31.60 -6.54 -9.79
N GLU A 398 -30.43 -6.82 -10.37
CA GLU A 398 -29.44 -7.81 -9.90
C GLU A 398 -28.39 -7.23 -8.96
N THR A 399 -28.49 -5.95 -8.58
CA THR A 399 -27.53 -5.34 -7.67
C THR A 399 -28.14 -5.08 -6.31
N ASN A 400 -27.50 -5.64 -5.27
CA ASN A 400 -27.86 -5.40 -3.87
C ASN A 400 -26.62 -5.02 -3.05
N PRO A 401 -26.77 -4.17 -2.02
CA PRO A 401 -28.03 -3.57 -1.59
C PRO A 401 -28.43 -2.31 -2.37
N LYS A 402 -29.75 -2.12 -2.51
CA LYS A 402 -30.38 -0.96 -3.14
C LYS A 402 -30.64 0.15 -2.13
N SER A 403 -30.55 1.39 -2.58
CA SER A 403 -30.82 2.59 -1.78
C SER A 403 -31.80 3.49 -2.54
N PHE A 404 -32.00 4.69 -2.01
CA PHE A 404 -32.68 5.77 -2.70
C PHE A 404 -31.95 7.10 -2.48
N TYR A 405 -32.25 8.06 -3.35
CA TYR A 405 -31.87 9.46 -3.22
C TYR A 405 -33.02 10.35 -3.72
N ASN A 406 -33.47 11.31 -2.91
CA ASN A 406 -34.62 12.18 -3.17
C ASN A 406 -35.87 11.39 -3.61
N GLY A 407 -36.14 10.27 -2.93
CA GLY A 407 -37.28 9.39 -3.22
C GLY A 407 -37.18 8.55 -4.50
N LYS A 408 -36.03 8.54 -5.19
CA LYS A 408 -35.78 7.69 -6.36
C LYS A 408 -34.91 6.49 -5.98
N PRO A 409 -35.32 5.24 -6.28
CA PRO A 409 -34.47 4.08 -6.09
C PRO A 409 -33.20 4.17 -6.92
N MET A 410 -32.08 3.77 -6.33
CA MET A 410 -30.77 3.77 -6.98
C MET A 410 -29.86 2.70 -6.37
N VAL A 411 -28.84 2.34 -7.13
CA VAL A 411 -27.69 1.58 -6.64
C VAL A 411 -26.41 2.34 -6.96
N LEU A 412 -25.43 2.27 -6.07
CA LEU A 412 -24.12 2.84 -6.34
C LEU A 412 -23.29 1.89 -7.23
N GLU A 413 -22.66 2.43 -8.28
CA GLU A 413 -21.80 1.69 -9.20
C GLU A 413 -20.73 0.85 -8.47
N ALA A 414 -20.20 1.37 -7.34
CA ALA A 414 -19.24 0.65 -6.50
C ALA A 414 -19.70 -0.72 -6.01
N VAL A 415 -21.00 -0.93 -5.79
CA VAL A 415 -21.52 -2.23 -5.33
C VAL A 415 -21.30 -3.28 -6.41
N GLY A 416 -21.67 -2.96 -7.66
CA GLY A 416 -21.46 -3.85 -8.81
C GLY A 416 -19.97 -4.12 -9.08
N ILE A 417 -19.13 -3.08 -9.00
CA ILE A 417 -17.68 -3.25 -9.18
C ILE A 417 -17.08 -4.08 -8.04
N SER A 418 -17.51 -3.89 -6.79
CA SER A 418 -17.04 -4.70 -5.65
C SER A 418 -17.37 -6.18 -5.84
N ASN A 419 -18.56 -6.49 -6.34
CA ASN A 419 -18.91 -7.87 -6.68
C ASN A 419 -18.02 -8.45 -7.79
N LEU A 420 -17.61 -7.65 -8.79
CA LEU A 420 -16.65 -8.10 -9.82
C LEU A 420 -15.26 -8.36 -9.25
N LEU A 421 -14.80 -7.53 -8.29
CA LEU A 421 -13.54 -7.75 -7.58
C LEU A 421 -13.56 -9.05 -6.78
N ASP A 422 -14.69 -9.33 -6.12
CA ASP A 422 -14.89 -10.59 -5.39
C ASP A 422 -14.95 -11.80 -6.34
N VAL A 423 -15.56 -11.64 -7.54
CA VAL A 423 -15.52 -12.68 -8.60
C VAL A 423 -14.10 -12.96 -9.06
N ALA A 424 -13.25 -11.94 -9.19
CA ALA A 424 -11.83 -12.11 -9.53
C ALA A 424 -11.08 -12.86 -8.43
N HIS A 425 -11.24 -12.48 -7.16
CA HIS A 425 -10.64 -13.19 -6.02
C HIS A 425 -11.10 -14.65 -5.90
N ALA A 426 -12.31 -14.98 -6.40
CA ALA A 426 -12.79 -16.36 -6.47
C ALA A 426 -12.10 -17.21 -7.56
N GLN A 427 -11.42 -16.59 -8.53
CA GLN A 427 -10.68 -17.30 -9.57
C GLN A 427 -9.25 -17.63 -9.12
N ARG A 428 -8.71 -18.73 -9.63
CA ARG A 428 -7.35 -19.20 -9.31
C ARG A 428 -6.50 -19.40 -10.55
N THR A 429 -5.22 -19.15 -10.41
CA THR A 429 -4.15 -19.51 -11.34
C THR A 429 -3.15 -20.42 -10.63
N THR A 430 -2.09 -20.84 -11.34
CA THR A 430 -1.00 -21.62 -10.74
C THR A 430 -0.27 -20.84 -9.63
N SER A 431 -0.36 -19.51 -9.63
CA SER A 431 0.31 -18.62 -8.67
C SER A 431 -0.56 -18.17 -7.49
N GLY A 432 -1.82 -18.61 -7.39
CA GLY A 432 -2.73 -18.20 -6.31
C GLY A 432 -4.08 -17.71 -6.82
N VAL A 433 -4.74 -16.82 -6.07
CA VAL A 433 -5.95 -16.15 -6.58
C VAL A 433 -5.58 -15.02 -7.54
N LEU A 434 -6.49 -14.67 -8.46
CA LEU A 434 -6.33 -13.43 -9.23
C LEU A 434 -6.46 -12.23 -8.31
N GLY A 435 -5.37 -11.49 -8.10
CA GLY A 435 -5.42 -10.24 -7.33
C GLY A 435 -5.99 -9.08 -8.14
N ASN A 436 -6.23 -7.96 -7.46
CA ASN A 436 -6.81 -6.75 -8.02
C ASN A 436 -5.84 -5.56 -7.89
N ALA A 437 -5.45 -4.98 -9.03
CA ALA A 437 -4.75 -3.70 -9.11
C ALA A 437 -5.70 -2.63 -9.67
N VAL A 438 -6.06 -1.61 -8.88
CA VAL A 438 -7.16 -0.70 -9.23
C VAL A 438 -6.65 0.71 -9.49
N ASN A 439 -7.03 1.29 -10.63
CA ASN A 439 -6.81 2.71 -10.93
C ASN A 439 -7.90 3.56 -10.27
N PHE A 440 -7.53 4.20 -9.17
CA PHE A 440 -8.35 5.16 -8.44
C PHE A 440 -8.30 6.54 -9.13
N LYS A 441 -8.80 6.62 -10.37
CA LYS A 441 -8.84 7.86 -11.19
C LYS A 441 -9.42 9.06 -10.44
N LEU A 442 -10.38 8.82 -9.56
CA LEU A 442 -11.06 9.79 -8.70
C LEU A 442 -11.13 9.26 -7.25
N THR A 443 -11.87 9.95 -6.39
CA THR A 443 -12.24 9.47 -5.06
C THR A 443 -13.06 8.18 -5.21
N THR A 444 -12.54 7.08 -4.69
CA THR A 444 -13.14 5.74 -4.83
C THR A 444 -13.64 5.25 -3.48
N PRO A 445 -14.87 4.69 -3.38
CA PRO A 445 -15.44 4.21 -2.11
C PRO A 445 -14.60 3.13 -1.41
N TYR A 446 -14.76 3.02 -0.08
CA TYR A 446 -14.00 2.11 0.76
C TYR A 446 -14.07 0.64 0.32
N MET A 447 -15.25 0.20 -0.13
CA MET A 447 -15.51 -1.18 -0.55
C MET A 447 -14.61 -1.65 -1.71
N ILE A 448 -14.15 -0.71 -2.55
CA ILE A 448 -13.17 -1.01 -3.61
C ILE A 448 -11.77 -1.12 -2.99
N GLY A 449 -11.39 -0.19 -2.11
CA GLY A 449 -10.06 -0.16 -1.47
C GLY A 449 -9.76 -1.44 -0.70
N VAL A 450 -10.72 -1.96 0.07
CA VAL A 450 -10.54 -3.18 0.88
C VAL A 450 -10.36 -4.43 0.03
N ARG A 451 -10.92 -4.47 -1.20
CA ARG A 451 -10.80 -5.56 -2.18
C ARG A 451 -9.62 -5.43 -3.14
N THR A 452 -8.72 -4.48 -2.90
CA THR A 452 -7.59 -4.15 -3.77
C THR A 452 -6.26 -4.54 -3.11
N GLU A 453 -5.35 -5.17 -3.86
CA GLU A 453 -3.99 -5.48 -3.44
C GLU A 453 -3.01 -4.32 -3.67
N ALA A 454 -3.21 -3.56 -4.76
CA ALA A 454 -2.45 -2.35 -5.07
C ALA A 454 -3.30 -1.28 -5.74
N GLY A 455 -3.17 -0.05 -5.25
CA GLY A 455 -3.79 1.12 -5.82
C GLY A 455 -2.88 1.80 -6.83
N LEU A 456 -3.48 2.39 -7.85
CA LEU A 456 -2.81 3.32 -8.75
C LEU A 456 -3.52 4.67 -8.71
N TYR A 457 -2.72 5.73 -8.67
CA TYR A 457 -3.22 7.10 -8.69
C TYR A 457 -2.80 7.84 -9.95
N GLU A 458 -3.78 8.12 -10.80
CA GLU A 458 -3.64 8.91 -12.03
C GLU A 458 -4.28 10.31 -11.90
N GLY A 459 -4.52 10.79 -10.68
CA GLY A 459 -5.26 12.04 -10.43
C GLY A 459 -4.46 13.34 -10.67
N ASN A 460 -3.18 13.24 -11.03
CA ASN A 460 -2.30 14.36 -11.40
C ASN A 460 -2.32 15.55 -10.40
N PRO A 461 -1.72 15.41 -9.21
CA PRO A 461 -1.64 16.49 -8.24
C PRO A 461 -0.65 17.59 -8.69
N MET A 462 0.18 17.31 -9.69
CA MET A 462 1.08 18.29 -10.33
C MET A 462 0.33 19.33 -11.16
N GLN A 463 -0.88 19.01 -11.66
CA GLN A 463 -1.74 19.97 -12.34
C GLN A 463 -2.64 20.75 -11.38
N ARG A 464 -3.03 20.11 -10.28
CA ARG A 464 -4.10 20.55 -9.40
C ARG A 464 -3.75 20.18 -7.95
N PRO A 465 -3.00 21.04 -7.24
CA PRO A 465 -2.50 20.76 -5.89
C PRO A 465 -3.61 20.41 -4.89
N GLU A 466 -4.82 20.94 -5.06
CA GLU A 466 -5.98 20.60 -4.21
C GLU A 466 -6.30 19.10 -4.23
N ARG A 467 -5.90 18.36 -5.27
CA ARG A 467 -6.11 16.92 -5.39
C ARG A 467 -5.23 16.08 -4.46
N PHE A 468 -4.29 16.66 -3.73
CA PHE A 468 -3.51 15.91 -2.76
C PHE A 468 -4.37 15.22 -1.67
N ARG A 469 -5.50 15.81 -1.27
CA ARG A 469 -6.43 15.17 -0.30
C ARG A 469 -6.96 13.83 -0.78
N ARG A 470 -7.09 13.66 -2.09
CA ARG A 470 -7.59 12.41 -2.68
C ARG A 470 -6.64 11.26 -2.42
N ILE A 471 -5.33 11.52 -2.38
CA ILE A 471 -4.33 10.48 -2.11
C ILE A 471 -4.43 10.02 -0.67
N GLU A 472 -4.54 10.94 0.29
CA GLU A 472 -4.71 10.56 1.69
C GLU A 472 -6.00 9.75 1.87
N ALA A 473 -7.12 10.22 1.31
CA ALA A 473 -8.40 9.52 1.39
C ALA A 473 -8.31 8.08 0.85
N MET A 474 -7.69 7.92 -0.32
CA MET A 474 -7.45 6.63 -0.96
C MET A 474 -6.50 5.76 -0.13
N ARG A 475 -5.39 6.32 0.36
CA ARG A 475 -4.39 5.61 1.15
C ARG A 475 -5.01 4.99 2.40
N MET A 476 -5.81 5.78 3.12
CA MET A 476 -6.46 5.33 4.35
C MET A 476 -7.45 4.20 4.09
N ARG A 477 -8.18 4.22 2.96
CA ARG A 477 -9.14 3.15 2.61
C ARG A 477 -8.50 1.90 2.03
N LEU A 478 -7.33 2.02 1.41
CA LEU A 478 -6.66 0.89 0.77
C LEU A 478 -6.18 -0.13 1.81
N GLY A 479 -5.53 0.32 2.89
CA GLY A 479 -4.99 -0.58 3.91
C GLY A 479 -3.47 -0.72 3.91
N SER A 480 -2.96 -1.83 4.41
CA SER A 480 -1.55 -2.15 4.64
C SER A 480 -1.33 -3.66 4.64
N PRO A 481 -0.25 -4.22 4.06
CA PRO A 481 0.89 -3.59 3.39
C PRO A 481 0.69 -3.17 1.91
N LYS A 482 -0.52 -2.80 1.50
CA LYS A 482 -0.84 -2.47 0.09
C LYS A 482 -0.16 -1.17 -0.40
N ALA A 483 0.31 -1.10 -1.64
CA ALA A 483 0.98 0.09 -2.19
C ALA A 483 0.03 1.04 -2.95
N VAL A 484 0.40 2.33 -3.02
CA VAL A 484 -0.17 3.29 -3.97
C VAL A 484 0.89 3.65 -5.00
N ALA A 485 0.71 3.26 -6.26
CA ALA A 485 1.57 3.65 -7.36
C ALA A 485 1.23 5.07 -7.82
N TRP A 486 2.23 5.95 -7.90
CA TRP A 486 2.06 7.26 -8.54
C TRP A 486 2.23 7.13 -10.06
N HIS A 487 1.15 7.38 -10.81
CA HIS A 487 1.14 7.17 -12.26
C HIS A 487 1.26 8.48 -13.05
N LYS A 488 2.27 8.54 -13.93
CA LYS A 488 2.48 9.61 -14.95
C LYS A 488 2.54 11.04 -14.38
N HIS A 489 2.69 12.00 -15.30
CA HIS A 489 2.37 13.41 -15.10
C HIS A 489 3.23 14.22 -14.12
N ALA A 490 4.45 13.77 -13.83
CA ALA A 490 5.47 14.56 -13.13
C ALA A 490 6.50 15.24 -14.06
N GLY A 491 6.20 15.33 -15.36
CA GLY A 491 7.01 16.11 -16.30
C GLY A 491 6.63 17.59 -16.30
N PRO A 492 7.53 18.51 -16.68
CA PRO A 492 7.27 19.96 -16.67
C PRO A 492 5.98 20.37 -17.40
N ASP A 493 5.67 19.74 -18.53
CA ASP A 493 4.43 20.01 -19.30
C ASP A 493 3.14 19.77 -18.49
N TYR A 494 3.21 18.96 -17.44
CA TYR A 494 2.09 18.63 -16.57
C TYR A 494 2.09 19.41 -15.26
N ILE A 495 3.18 20.11 -14.92
CA ILE A 495 3.25 20.95 -13.72
C ILE A 495 2.77 22.35 -14.11
N LYS A 496 1.50 22.65 -13.78
CA LYS A 496 0.81 23.86 -14.28
C LYS A 496 0.84 25.07 -13.35
N TRP A 497 1.32 24.89 -12.13
CA TRP A 497 1.43 25.94 -11.12
C TRP A 497 2.84 26.54 -11.03
N VAL A 498 3.73 26.15 -11.95
CA VAL A 498 5.08 26.69 -12.09
C VAL A 498 5.17 27.38 -13.45
N ASP A 499 5.56 28.64 -13.44
CA ASP A 499 5.76 29.45 -14.64
C ASP A 499 7.16 29.20 -15.21
N TRP A 500 7.33 28.05 -15.87
CA TRP A 500 8.62 27.61 -16.41
C TRP A 500 9.24 28.59 -17.42
N GLU A 501 8.41 29.38 -18.11
CA GLU A 501 8.84 30.33 -19.14
C GLU A 501 9.51 31.58 -18.55
N ASP A 502 9.21 31.90 -17.29
CA ASP A 502 9.78 33.05 -16.58
C ASP A 502 11.07 32.71 -15.81
N MET A 503 11.52 31.45 -15.90
CA MET A 503 12.72 30.95 -15.22
C MET A 503 13.90 30.85 -16.19
N THR A 504 15.10 31.17 -15.68
CA THR A 504 16.34 30.76 -16.34
C THR A 504 16.46 29.22 -16.32
N PRO A 505 17.27 28.61 -17.22
CA PRO A 505 17.49 27.17 -17.21
C PRO A 505 17.94 26.64 -15.84
N GLU A 506 18.82 27.35 -15.15
CA GLU A 506 19.32 26.97 -13.83
C GLU A 506 18.22 27.02 -12.75
N GLU A 507 17.34 28.01 -12.81
CA GLU A 507 16.19 28.15 -11.90
C GLU A 507 15.15 27.05 -12.17
N ALA A 508 14.87 26.75 -13.44
CA ALA A 508 13.95 25.68 -13.82
C ALA A 508 14.44 24.30 -13.35
N VAL A 509 15.74 24.03 -13.50
CA VAL A 509 16.34 22.78 -12.98
C VAL A 509 16.27 22.72 -11.44
N ASP A 510 16.53 23.83 -10.75
CA ASP A 510 16.44 23.89 -9.29
C ASP A 510 14.99 23.71 -8.79
N ALA A 511 14.03 24.35 -9.44
CA ALA A 511 12.60 24.21 -9.15
C ALA A 511 12.13 22.76 -9.38
N TYR A 512 12.52 22.14 -10.50
CA TYR A 512 12.16 20.75 -10.80
C TYR A 512 12.74 19.77 -9.77
N ARG A 513 13.98 20.01 -9.31
CA ARG A 513 14.60 19.22 -8.22
C ARG A 513 13.80 19.32 -6.93
N GLN A 514 13.37 20.52 -6.54
CA GLN A 514 12.56 20.72 -5.33
C GLN A 514 11.22 19.98 -5.42
N ILE A 515 10.57 19.97 -6.59
CA ILE A 515 9.32 19.23 -6.83
C ILE A 515 9.55 17.72 -6.75
N ALA A 516 10.67 17.23 -7.27
CA ALA A 516 11.03 15.82 -7.17
C ALA A 516 11.27 15.39 -5.71
N ASP A 517 11.95 16.23 -4.92
CA ASP A 517 12.14 16.00 -3.49
C ASP A 517 10.81 16.06 -2.72
N ASP A 518 9.88 16.98 -3.08
CA ASP A 518 8.53 17.00 -2.48
C ASP A 518 7.77 15.70 -2.79
N ASN A 519 7.87 15.18 -4.01
CA ASN A 519 7.30 13.88 -4.37
C ASN A 519 7.91 12.73 -3.57
N LEU A 520 9.22 12.76 -3.34
CA LEU A 520 9.91 11.79 -2.48
C LEU A 520 9.35 11.83 -1.05
N PHE A 521 9.20 13.02 -0.47
CA PHE A 521 8.70 13.18 0.89
C PHE A 521 7.27 12.68 1.04
N LEU A 522 6.39 13.02 0.09
CA LEU A 522 5.01 12.52 0.10
C LEU A 522 4.92 11.02 -0.15
N SER A 523 5.87 10.45 -0.89
CA SER A 523 6.00 9.00 -1.07
C SER A 523 6.31 8.30 0.26
N TYR A 524 7.25 8.82 1.05
CA TYR A 524 7.51 8.32 2.42
C TYR A 524 6.37 8.59 3.40
N TYR A 525 5.63 9.70 3.25
CA TYR A 525 4.57 10.05 4.19
C TYR A 525 3.29 9.23 4.00
N TRP A 526 2.92 8.95 2.75
CA TRP A 526 1.70 8.21 2.42
C TRP A 526 1.97 6.77 1.94
N GLY A 527 3.20 6.26 2.02
CA GLY A 527 3.52 4.93 1.47
C GLY A 527 3.16 4.82 -0.01
N GLY A 528 3.38 5.91 -0.75
CA GLY A 528 3.26 5.95 -2.21
C GLY A 528 4.58 5.59 -2.87
N ILE A 529 4.54 4.94 -4.03
CA ILE A 529 5.74 4.49 -4.73
C ILE A 529 5.74 5.03 -6.17
N PRO A 530 6.65 5.96 -6.50
CA PRO A 530 6.69 6.57 -7.83
C PRO A 530 6.95 5.52 -8.91
N ALA A 531 6.08 5.46 -9.92
CA ALA A 531 6.30 4.53 -11.00
C ALA A 531 7.50 4.97 -11.86
N PRO A 532 8.24 4.04 -12.49
CA PRO A 532 9.42 4.38 -13.30
C PRO A 532 9.17 5.47 -14.36
N HIS A 533 7.99 5.47 -14.99
CA HIS A 533 7.56 6.44 -16.01
C HIS A 533 6.94 7.72 -15.43
N MET A 534 6.75 7.81 -14.12
CA MET A 534 6.49 9.05 -13.37
C MET A 534 7.84 9.73 -13.08
N PRO A 535 8.57 10.02 -14.16
CA PRO A 535 10.03 9.99 -14.33
C PRO A 535 10.89 9.67 -13.10
N ALA A 536 10.55 8.62 -12.33
CA ALA A 536 11.32 8.23 -11.15
C ALA A 536 12.70 7.73 -11.57
N LEU A 537 12.76 7.02 -12.71
CA LEU A 537 13.99 6.80 -13.45
C LEU A 537 14.38 8.09 -14.18
N GLY A 538 15.63 8.53 -13.98
CA GLY A 538 16.13 9.84 -14.40
C GLY A 538 16.30 10.83 -13.25
N ILE A 539 15.75 10.53 -12.06
CA ILE A 539 15.93 11.37 -10.86
C ILE A 539 16.65 10.54 -9.81
N GLU A 540 17.91 10.87 -9.53
CA GLU A 540 18.80 10.03 -8.72
C GLU A 540 18.25 9.77 -7.30
N ASN A 541 17.72 10.79 -6.63
CA ASN A 541 17.14 10.64 -5.29
C ASN A 541 15.93 9.70 -5.27
N LEU A 542 15.02 9.83 -6.25
CA LEU A 542 13.85 8.97 -6.35
C LEU A 542 14.25 7.52 -6.69
N ALA A 543 15.11 7.34 -7.69
CA ALA A 543 15.60 6.01 -8.09
C ALA A 543 16.31 5.28 -6.93
N LYS A 544 17.13 5.98 -6.13
CA LYS A 544 17.76 5.43 -4.92
C LYS A 544 16.75 5.04 -3.85
N ALA A 545 15.67 5.80 -3.71
CA ALA A 545 14.67 5.59 -2.67
C ALA A 545 13.63 4.50 -3.00
N LEU A 546 13.36 4.21 -4.28
CA LEU A 546 12.34 3.23 -4.67
C LEU A 546 12.45 1.89 -3.95
N PRO A 547 13.63 1.25 -3.81
CA PRO A 547 13.73 -0.03 -3.11
C PRO A 547 13.46 0.07 -1.60
N GLU A 548 13.82 1.20 -0.98
CA GLU A 548 13.50 1.44 0.43
C GLU A 548 12.00 1.68 0.62
N LEU A 549 11.37 2.46 -0.27
CA LEU A 549 9.91 2.67 -0.27
C LEU A 549 9.15 1.35 -0.43
N VAL A 550 9.58 0.46 -1.35
CA VAL A 550 8.99 -0.88 -1.46
C VAL A 550 9.17 -1.67 -0.16
N SER A 551 10.37 -1.67 0.43
CA SER A 551 10.64 -2.37 1.69
C SER A 551 9.77 -1.85 2.83
N LEU A 552 9.59 -0.53 2.93
CA LEU A 552 8.74 0.12 3.93
C LEU A 552 7.26 -0.25 3.72
N VAL A 553 6.74 -0.12 2.50
CA VAL A 553 5.34 -0.44 2.20
C VAL A 553 5.03 -1.91 2.47
N LYS A 554 5.92 -2.84 2.06
CA LYS A 554 5.79 -4.27 2.37
C LYS A 554 5.85 -4.58 3.86
N GLN A 555 6.62 -3.80 4.62
CA GLN A 555 6.64 -3.89 6.08
C GLN A 555 5.31 -3.43 6.71
N GLY A 556 4.57 -2.57 6.01
CA GLY A 556 3.17 -2.26 6.28
C GLY A 556 2.95 -0.85 6.80
N TYR A 557 2.51 0.06 5.94
CA TYR A 557 2.07 1.41 6.33
C TYR A 557 1.07 1.39 7.50
N GLN A 558 1.23 2.29 8.47
CA GLN A 558 0.31 2.48 9.59
C GLN A 558 -0.32 3.89 9.51
N PRO A 559 -1.66 4.01 9.51
CA PRO A 559 -2.34 5.31 9.54
C PRO A 559 -1.87 6.19 10.70
N SER A 560 -1.76 5.59 11.89
CA SER A 560 -1.14 6.25 13.04
C SER A 560 0.37 6.05 13.02
N PRO A 561 1.15 7.15 13.08
CA PRO A 561 2.59 7.05 13.25
C PRO A 561 2.97 6.56 14.65
N GLY A 562 2.04 6.56 15.61
CA GLY A 562 2.29 6.17 17.00
C GLY A 562 3.30 7.08 17.71
N VAL A 563 3.51 8.28 17.18
CA VAL A 563 4.40 9.31 17.72
C VAL A 563 3.80 10.69 17.51
N VAL A 564 4.07 11.60 18.44
CA VAL A 564 3.73 13.02 18.33
C VAL A 564 5.01 13.79 17.97
N ALA A 565 4.95 14.58 16.91
CA ALA A 565 6.06 15.39 16.40
C ALA A 565 5.65 16.86 16.35
N GLU A 566 6.64 17.74 16.13
CA GLU A 566 6.40 19.16 15.83
C GLU A 566 5.62 19.33 14.51
N ASP A 567 4.77 20.36 14.42
CA ASP A 567 3.80 20.56 13.31
C ASP A 567 4.42 20.59 11.90
N ASP A 568 5.70 20.98 11.80
CA ASP A 568 6.38 21.12 10.52
C ASP A 568 7.36 19.99 10.18
N ILE A 569 7.33 18.91 10.97
CA ILE A 569 7.98 17.61 10.72
C ILE A 569 6.91 16.57 10.41
N LEU A 570 7.10 15.83 9.32
CA LEU A 570 6.17 14.75 8.96
C LEU A 570 6.72 13.42 9.46
N VAL A 571 5.85 12.58 10.00
CA VAL A 571 6.21 11.22 10.40
C VAL A 571 5.22 10.20 9.85
N ALA A 572 5.75 9.12 9.30
CA ALA A 572 4.99 7.93 8.92
C ALA A 572 5.61 6.68 9.57
N ARG A 573 4.76 5.72 9.95
CA ARG A 573 5.18 4.45 10.54
C ARG A 573 4.92 3.30 9.58
N TYR A 574 5.88 2.39 9.51
CA TYR A 574 5.83 1.17 8.72
C TYR A 574 6.12 -0.04 9.62
N GLY A 575 5.19 -0.99 9.67
CA GLY A 575 5.17 -2.12 10.59
C GLY A 575 4.66 -1.78 11.98
N LYS A 576 4.56 -2.80 12.81
CA LYS A 576 4.15 -2.73 14.23
C LYS A 576 5.24 -3.35 15.10
N GLY A 577 5.24 -2.99 16.39
CA GLY A 577 6.11 -3.61 17.38
C GLY A 577 7.63 -3.43 17.14
N PRO A 578 8.46 -4.31 17.69
CA PRO A 578 9.90 -4.32 17.40
C PRO A 578 10.14 -4.50 15.90
N GLY A 579 10.98 -3.64 15.34
CA GLY A 579 11.39 -3.66 13.95
C GLY A 579 10.65 -2.65 13.10
N ALA A 580 9.53 -2.09 13.59
CA ALA A 580 8.83 -0.97 12.96
C ALA A 580 9.82 0.15 12.60
N ARG A 581 9.57 0.79 11.47
CA ARG A 581 10.37 1.90 10.95
C ARG A 581 9.54 3.18 10.96
N LEU A 582 10.15 4.27 11.39
CA LEU A 582 9.61 5.61 11.35
C LEU A 582 10.36 6.39 10.26
N ALA A 583 9.65 6.83 9.23
CA ALA A 583 10.18 7.80 8.27
C ALA A 583 9.91 9.21 8.83
N VAL A 584 10.97 9.88 9.27
CA VAL A 584 10.91 11.24 9.82
C VAL A 584 11.41 12.21 8.77
N ILE A 585 10.57 13.16 8.40
CA ILE A 585 10.75 13.99 7.20
C ILE A 585 10.88 15.44 7.64
N ASN A 586 12.01 16.07 7.31
CA ASN A 586 12.17 17.51 7.40
C ASN A 586 11.99 18.13 6.01
N PRO A 587 10.79 18.66 5.70
CA PRO A 587 10.56 19.29 4.41
C PRO A 587 11.16 20.68 4.26
N ASN A 588 11.68 21.25 5.35
CA ASN A 588 12.12 22.64 5.42
C ASN A 588 13.54 22.79 4.85
N PHE A 589 13.91 24.02 4.53
CA PHE A 589 15.20 24.36 3.90
C PHE A 589 16.35 24.54 4.91
N GLU A 590 16.10 24.25 6.19
CA GLU A 590 17.07 24.39 7.28
C GLU A 590 17.20 23.09 8.06
N VAL A 591 18.38 22.87 8.65
CA VAL A 591 18.62 21.76 9.59
C VAL A 591 17.79 21.98 10.85
N LYS A 592 17.16 20.92 11.35
CA LYS A 592 16.34 20.97 12.57
C LYS A 592 16.81 20.01 13.62
N LYS A 593 16.75 20.42 14.88
CA LYS A 593 16.78 19.51 16.02
C LYS A 593 15.34 19.28 16.42
N THR A 594 14.90 18.03 16.43
CA THR A 594 13.51 17.70 16.73
C THR A 594 13.41 16.69 17.86
N ALA A 595 12.25 16.65 18.50
CA ALA A 595 11.86 15.65 19.47
C ALA A 595 10.59 14.91 19.02
N LEU A 596 10.61 13.58 19.09
CA LEU A 596 9.44 12.73 18.91
C LEU A 596 8.99 12.21 20.27
N SER A 597 7.74 12.46 20.65
CA SER A 597 7.12 11.81 21.81
C SER A 597 6.49 10.49 21.38
N LEU A 598 6.84 9.41 22.07
CA LEU A 598 6.39 8.04 21.79
C LEU A 598 5.53 7.56 22.96
N PRO A 599 4.20 7.79 22.93
CA PRO A 599 3.32 7.43 24.04
C PRO A 599 3.18 5.91 24.16
N PRO A 600 3.20 5.34 25.38
CA PRO A 600 3.14 3.88 25.57
C PRO A 600 1.92 3.22 24.93
N SER A 601 0.78 3.92 24.90
CA SER A 601 -0.47 3.44 24.30
C SER A 601 -0.33 3.07 22.82
N ALA A 602 0.56 3.73 22.08
CA ALA A 602 0.82 3.42 20.67
C ALA A 602 1.77 2.23 20.46
N TRP A 603 2.32 1.68 21.54
CA TRP A 603 3.39 0.68 21.58
C TRP A 603 3.10 -0.41 22.63
N ASP A 604 1.85 -0.86 22.75
CA ASP A 604 1.43 -1.95 23.63
C ASP A 604 1.75 -1.74 25.12
N GLY A 605 1.70 -0.49 25.58
CA GLY A 605 2.03 -0.10 26.96
C GLY A 605 3.53 -0.10 27.26
N ARG A 606 4.38 -0.07 26.22
CA ARG A 606 5.83 -0.21 26.32
C ARG A 606 6.55 0.97 25.67
N ALA A 607 7.86 1.06 25.89
CA ALA A 607 8.70 2.12 25.35
C ALA A 607 9.59 1.62 24.21
N PRO A 608 9.55 2.24 23.02
CA PRO A 608 10.46 1.90 21.93
C PRO A 608 11.88 2.45 22.16
N LEU A 609 12.89 1.63 21.89
CA LEU A 609 14.28 2.08 21.70
C LEU A 609 14.58 2.21 20.22
N LEU A 610 14.96 3.41 19.80
CA LEU A 610 15.21 3.74 18.40
C LEU A 610 16.70 3.67 18.05
N ALA A 611 16.99 3.26 16.82
CA ALA A 611 18.28 3.47 16.19
C ALA A 611 18.09 4.06 14.79
N ALA A 612 18.92 5.02 14.42
CA ALA A 612 18.93 5.53 13.06
C ALA A 612 19.56 4.51 12.10
N GLU A 613 18.96 4.35 10.92
CA GLU A 613 19.52 3.50 9.86
C GLU A 613 20.61 4.21 9.04
N GLY A 614 20.71 5.54 9.15
CA GLY A 614 21.77 6.39 8.59
C GLY A 614 22.74 6.92 9.66
N ASP A 615 23.47 7.98 9.30
CA ASP A 615 24.65 8.43 10.06
C ASP A 615 24.33 9.22 11.35
N THR A 616 23.11 9.75 11.49
CA THR A 616 22.74 10.57 12.66
C THR A 616 22.10 9.71 13.75
N ALA A 617 22.82 9.43 14.83
CA ALA A 617 22.28 8.68 15.97
C ALA A 617 21.02 9.35 16.57
N ALA A 618 20.08 8.51 17.02
CA ALA A 618 18.91 8.95 17.78
C ALA A 618 19.12 8.72 19.27
N VAL A 619 18.89 9.75 20.08
CA VAL A 619 18.95 9.65 21.55
C VAL A 619 17.54 9.54 22.09
N THR A 620 17.21 8.38 22.66
CA THR A 620 15.91 8.09 23.26
C THR A 620 16.01 8.17 24.77
N THR A 621 15.21 9.02 25.39
CA THR A 621 15.00 9.05 26.84
C THR A 621 13.73 8.28 27.17
N VAL A 622 13.79 7.32 28.09
CA VAL A 622 12.67 6.49 28.49
C VAL A 622 12.37 6.71 29.97
N THR A 623 11.10 6.93 30.30
CA THR A 623 10.57 7.09 31.66
C THR A 623 9.39 6.15 31.89
N ALA A 624 8.81 6.18 33.08
CA ALA A 624 7.58 5.44 33.39
C ALA A 624 6.36 5.91 32.56
N ASP A 625 6.42 7.10 31.96
CA ASP A 625 5.31 7.69 31.20
C ASP A 625 5.45 7.49 29.67
N GLY A 626 6.59 6.98 29.20
CA GLY A 626 6.85 6.76 27.78
C GLY A 626 8.29 7.05 27.36
N ALA A 627 8.47 7.32 26.07
CA ALA A 627 9.78 7.64 25.51
C ALA A 627 9.75 8.93 24.69
N THR A 628 10.88 9.64 24.67
CA THR A 628 11.12 10.80 23.82
C THR A 628 12.43 10.61 23.06
N ALA A 629 12.39 10.68 21.73
CA ALA A 629 13.58 10.56 20.89
C ALA A 629 14.01 11.93 20.32
N THR A 630 15.29 12.24 20.41
CA THR A 630 15.87 13.51 19.92
C THR A 630 17.02 13.25 18.95
N PHE A 631 17.06 14.02 17.86
CA PHE A 631 18.08 13.90 16.79
C PHE A 631 18.06 15.13 15.88
N SER A 632 19.06 15.25 15.01
CA SER A 632 19.14 16.29 13.98
C SER A 632 18.67 15.78 12.62
N LEU A 633 17.83 16.56 11.97
CA LEU A 633 17.32 16.32 10.62
C LEU A 633 17.96 17.32 9.65
N PRO A 634 18.71 16.87 8.63
CA PRO A 634 19.16 17.75 7.56
C PRO A 634 18.00 18.48 6.88
N ALA A 635 18.28 19.63 6.27
CA ALA A 635 17.33 20.30 5.40
C ALA A 635 16.88 19.36 4.27
N ARG A 636 15.60 19.42 3.88
CA ARG A 636 15.07 18.65 2.74
C ARG A 636 15.46 17.17 2.79
N SER A 637 15.17 16.48 3.89
CA SER A 637 15.65 15.11 4.09
C SER A 637 14.61 14.19 4.72
N VAL A 638 14.87 12.89 4.57
CA VAL A 638 14.15 11.80 5.24
C VAL A 638 15.17 11.00 6.04
N THR A 639 14.86 10.81 7.32
CA THR A 639 15.65 9.95 8.23
C THR A 639 14.79 8.76 8.63
N ILE A 640 15.32 7.55 8.41
CA ILE A 640 14.67 6.32 8.86
C ILE A 640 15.18 5.95 10.25
N LEU A 641 14.27 5.90 11.21
CA LEU A 641 14.52 5.35 12.55
C LEU A 641 13.90 3.97 12.64
N ARG A 642 14.62 3.02 13.20
CA ARG A 642 14.11 1.68 13.50
C ARG A 642 13.87 1.51 14.98
N VAL A 643 12.72 0.93 15.34
CA VAL A 643 12.47 0.38 16.67
C VAL A 643 13.29 -0.89 16.85
N VAL A 644 14.45 -0.81 17.50
CA VAL A 644 15.34 -1.96 17.71
C VAL A 644 14.78 -2.89 18.79
N ALA A 645 14.15 -2.31 19.81
CA ALA A 645 13.50 -3.05 20.88
C ALA A 645 12.28 -2.29 21.41
N LEU A 646 11.33 -3.04 21.99
CA LEU A 646 10.34 -2.51 22.91
C LEU A 646 10.71 -2.92 24.34
N LEU A 647 10.66 -1.96 25.26
CA LEU A 647 11.01 -2.12 26.67
C LEU A 647 9.77 -2.00 27.54
N ASP A 648 9.67 -2.85 28.56
CA ASP A 648 8.77 -2.57 29.66
C ASP A 648 9.13 -1.22 30.29
N LEU A 649 8.11 -0.46 30.71
CA LEU A 649 8.32 0.88 31.25
C LEU A 649 9.23 0.80 32.49
N PRO A 650 10.37 1.51 32.50
CA PRO A 650 11.36 1.37 33.56
C PRO A 650 10.89 2.08 34.83
N ALA A 651 11.33 1.57 35.98
CA ALA A 651 11.05 2.19 37.28
C ALA A 651 11.85 3.49 37.48
N ALA A 652 13.00 3.60 36.82
CA ALA A 652 13.83 4.80 36.83
C ALA A 652 14.24 5.20 35.39
N PRO A 653 14.41 6.51 35.10
CA PRO A 653 14.74 6.95 33.75
C PRO A 653 16.03 6.33 33.20
N LEU A 654 16.05 6.10 31.89
CA LEU A 654 17.25 5.73 31.14
C LEU A 654 17.32 6.49 29.83
N THR A 655 18.53 6.60 29.29
CA THR A 655 18.79 7.12 27.95
C THR A 655 19.42 6.03 27.09
N SER A 656 19.16 6.07 25.78
CA SER A 656 19.70 5.15 24.79
C SER A 656 20.11 5.92 23.54
N SER A 657 21.38 5.83 23.15
CA SER A 657 21.85 6.31 21.84
C SER A 657 21.94 5.15 20.85
N GLY A 658 21.16 5.19 19.78
CA GLY A 658 21.04 4.08 18.82
C GLY A 658 21.49 4.41 17.41
N THR A 659 22.30 3.53 16.82
CA THR A 659 22.74 3.61 15.41
C THR A 659 22.93 2.23 14.77
N ARG A 660 22.85 2.19 13.43
CA ARG A 660 23.23 1.03 12.63
C ARG A 660 24.68 1.16 12.18
N LEU A 661 25.52 0.22 12.61
CA LEU A 661 26.95 0.20 12.28
C LEU A 661 27.22 -0.75 11.11
N ALA A 662 27.97 -0.28 10.12
CA ALA A 662 28.52 -1.10 9.04
C ALA A 662 30.05 -1.06 9.12
N LEU A 663 30.68 -2.18 9.51
CA LEU A 663 32.13 -2.31 9.61
C LEU A 663 32.67 -3.13 8.43
N PRO A 664 33.87 -2.81 7.89
CA PRO A 664 34.47 -3.59 6.81
C PRO A 664 34.53 -5.09 7.14
N GLY A 665 34.11 -5.93 6.19
CA GLY A 665 34.09 -7.39 6.34
C GLY A 665 33.11 -7.95 7.37
N LYS A 666 32.18 -7.12 7.91
CA LYS A 666 31.13 -7.55 8.83
C LYS A 666 29.76 -7.16 8.30
N ALA A 667 28.77 -8.02 8.57
CA ALA A 667 27.38 -7.67 8.35
C ALA A 667 27.00 -6.45 9.22
N PRO A 668 26.21 -5.50 8.69
CA PRO A 668 25.71 -4.39 9.48
C PRO A 668 24.91 -4.87 10.70
N PHE A 669 25.05 -4.20 11.84
CA PHE A 669 24.38 -4.54 13.09
C PHE A 669 23.90 -3.27 13.79
N TYR A 670 22.97 -3.41 14.74
CA TYR A 670 22.47 -2.28 15.52
C TYR A 670 23.18 -2.25 16.87
N ARG A 671 23.64 -1.07 17.26
CA ARG A 671 24.22 -0.82 18.58
C ARG A 671 23.40 0.25 19.29
N LEU A 672 23.03 -0.05 20.53
CA LEU A 672 22.42 0.87 21.47
C LEU A 672 23.39 1.07 22.63
N GLU A 673 23.66 2.31 23.00
CA GLU A 673 24.38 2.66 24.22
C GLU A 673 23.36 3.08 25.28
N ILE A 674 23.20 2.29 26.32
CA ILE A 674 22.20 2.52 27.37
C ILE A 674 22.89 3.10 28.59
N ALA A 675 22.37 4.22 29.10
CA ALA A 675 22.84 4.88 30.31
C ALA A 675 21.69 5.12 31.30
N THR A 676 21.93 4.89 32.59
CA THR A 676 20.98 5.18 33.68
C THR A 676 21.74 5.39 34.99
N ARG A 677 21.14 6.01 36.01
CA ARG A 677 21.75 6.10 37.35
C ARG A 677 21.39 4.90 38.24
N ASP A 678 20.26 4.27 37.95
CA ASP A 678 19.63 3.31 38.85
C ASP A 678 19.83 1.87 38.39
N ALA A 679 20.02 0.97 39.35
CA ALA A 679 20.04 -0.46 39.11
C ALA A 679 18.60 -0.98 39.00
N GLN A 680 18.27 -1.59 37.86
CA GLN A 680 16.94 -2.14 37.58
C GLN A 680 17.03 -3.26 36.54
N VAL A 681 16.01 -4.12 36.52
CA VAL A 681 15.87 -5.18 35.52
C VAL A 681 14.67 -4.86 34.65
N ILE A 682 14.91 -4.69 33.35
CA ILE A 682 13.89 -4.30 32.38
C ILE A 682 13.78 -5.40 31.33
N LYS A 683 12.57 -5.87 31.04
CA LYS A 683 12.35 -6.82 29.95
C LYS A 683 12.27 -6.08 28.62
N ALA A 684 12.93 -6.61 27.60
CA ALA A 684 12.97 -6.05 26.26
C ALA A 684 12.72 -7.13 25.20
N ASP A 685 11.93 -6.79 24.18
CA ASP A 685 11.73 -7.59 22.99
C ASP A 685 12.39 -6.93 21.79
N PHE A 686 13.31 -7.66 21.15
CA PHE A 686 14.13 -7.16 20.05
C PHE A 686 13.60 -7.64 18.70
N PHE A 687 13.84 -6.83 17.68
CA PHE A 687 13.35 -7.17 16.34
C PHE A 687 14.21 -8.20 15.61
N ARG A 688 13.59 -8.84 14.62
CA ARG A 688 14.25 -9.69 13.62
C ARG A 688 13.89 -9.19 12.22
N HIS A 689 14.88 -8.87 11.40
CA HIS A 689 14.67 -8.33 10.06
C HIS A 689 14.08 -9.36 9.10
N HIS A 690 14.57 -10.61 9.19
CA HIS A 690 14.11 -11.72 8.36
C HIS A 690 13.79 -12.92 9.27
N PRO A 691 12.60 -13.54 9.18
CA PRO A 691 12.20 -14.64 10.06
C PRO A 691 13.21 -15.80 10.10
N GLY A 692 13.82 -16.07 8.95
CA GLY A 692 14.86 -17.09 8.75
C GLY A 692 16.28 -16.69 9.17
N ALA A 693 16.55 -15.45 9.59
CA ALA A 693 17.91 -15.04 9.99
C ALA A 693 18.28 -15.67 11.34
N THR A 694 19.56 -15.92 11.61
CA THR A 694 20.04 -16.18 12.98
C THR A 694 20.44 -14.85 13.62
N VAL A 695 20.13 -14.66 14.90
CA VAL A 695 20.42 -13.41 15.61
C VAL A 695 21.33 -13.67 16.81
N ARG A 696 22.29 -12.79 17.04
CA ARG A 696 23.07 -12.72 18.27
C ARG A 696 22.81 -11.39 18.96
N LEU A 697 22.34 -11.45 20.19
CA LEU A 697 22.17 -10.31 21.08
C LEU A 697 23.33 -10.30 22.08
N LYS A 698 24.08 -9.20 22.13
CA LYS A 698 25.08 -8.93 23.17
C LYS A 698 24.54 -7.82 24.08
N ILE A 699 24.51 -8.03 25.39
CA ILE A 699 24.13 -7.03 26.40
C ILE A 699 25.29 -6.95 27.40
N ALA A 700 25.97 -5.81 27.48
CA ALA A 700 27.25 -5.70 28.17
C ALA A 700 28.19 -6.82 27.70
N GLU A 701 28.74 -7.65 28.59
CA GLU A 701 29.57 -8.80 28.19
C GLU A 701 28.81 -10.10 27.94
N ALA A 702 27.53 -10.17 28.31
CA ALA A 702 26.70 -11.35 28.06
C ALA A 702 26.29 -11.42 26.58
N SER A 703 26.33 -12.62 26.00
CA SER A 703 26.00 -12.85 24.58
C SER A 703 25.14 -14.09 24.43
N ARG A 704 24.05 -13.97 23.67
CA ARG A 704 23.11 -15.06 23.40
C ARG A 704 22.76 -15.12 21.92
N ARG A 705 22.71 -16.34 21.36
CA ARG A 705 22.22 -16.60 20.01
C ARG A 705 20.77 -17.08 20.04
N PHE A 706 20.01 -16.65 19.04
CA PHE A 706 18.61 -16.98 18.82
C PHE A 706 18.47 -17.59 17.44
N LYS A 707 17.90 -18.79 17.39
CA LYS A 707 17.66 -19.52 16.14
C LYS A 707 16.57 -18.84 15.29
N PRO A 708 16.47 -19.14 14.00
CA PRO A 708 15.34 -18.72 13.17
C PRO A 708 13.98 -19.02 13.84
N GLY A 709 13.00 -18.13 13.68
CA GLY A 709 11.66 -18.26 14.25
C GLY A 709 11.54 -18.10 15.79
N GLN A 710 12.66 -18.03 16.53
CA GLN A 710 12.62 -17.81 17.98
C GLN A 710 12.43 -16.33 18.32
N ASP A 711 11.54 -16.01 19.26
CA ASP A 711 11.40 -14.65 19.80
C ASP A 711 12.69 -14.19 20.49
N ILE A 712 13.04 -12.91 20.33
CA ILE A 712 14.26 -12.32 20.87
C ILE A 712 13.90 -11.49 22.10
N THR A 713 13.54 -12.17 23.18
CA THR A 713 13.26 -11.55 24.47
C THR A 713 14.46 -11.68 25.41
N ALA A 714 14.83 -10.59 26.07
CA ALA A 714 15.91 -10.57 27.06
C ALA A 714 15.63 -9.59 28.20
N SER A 715 16.27 -9.81 29.35
CA SER A 715 16.29 -8.87 30.45
C SER A 715 17.57 -8.02 30.40
N ILE A 716 17.40 -6.71 30.50
CA ILE A 716 18.48 -5.74 30.64
C ILE A 716 18.61 -5.43 32.13
N ASN A 717 19.64 -5.97 32.77
CA ASN A 717 19.95 -5.69 34.17
C ASN A 717 20.99 -4.55 34.24
N THR A 718 20.54 -3.33 34.47
CA THR A 718 21.43 -2.16 34.54
C THR A 718 22.29 -2.17 35.82
N GLY A 719 21.94 -3.01 36.81
CA GLY A 719 22.77 -3.28 37.98
C GLY A 719 24.13 -3.88 37.65
N ASP A 720 24.21 -4.64 36.55
CA ASP A 720 25.44 -5.30 36.08
C ASP A 720 26.31 -4.39 35.18
N PHE A 721 25.82 -3.19 34.86
CA PHE A 721 26.56 -2.25 34.02
C PHE A 721 27.67 -1.58 34.82
N PRO A 722 28.85 -1.37 34.22
CA PRO A 722 29.92 -0.61 34.85
C PRO A 722 29.46 0.82 35.16
N THR A 723 29.88 1.33 36.31
CA THR A 723 29.68 2.74 36.68
C THR A 723 30.78 3.59 36.06
N ASP A 724 30.39 4.53 35.21
CA ASP A 724 31.25 5.56 34.67
C ASP A 724 31.33 6.73 35.64
N VAL A 725 32.43 6.80 36.39
CA VAL A 725 32.72 7.86 37.36
C VAL A 725 32.98 9.22 36.68
N GLN A 726 33.28 9.25 35.38
CA GLN A 726 33.50 10.48 34.61
C GLN A 726 32.19 11.01 34.01
N ALA A 727 31.20 10.15 33.79
CA ALA A 727 29.85 10.51 33.36
C ALA A 727 28.88 10.63 34.54
N ASP A 728 29.27 11.34 35.60
CA ASP A 728 28.40 11.62 36.77
C ASP A 728 27.84 10.34 37.44
N ASN A 729 28.70 9.31 37.56
CA ASN A 729 28.37 8.00 38.14
C ASN A 729 27.21 7.27 37.45
N GLN A 730 27.02 7.49 36.14
CA GLN A 730 26.05 6.73 35.36
C GLN A 730 26.51 5.29 35.13
N ARG A 731 25.55 4.37 35.10
CA ARG A 731 25.71 2.98 34.70
C ARG A 731 25.55 2.88 33.20
N LEU A 732 26.56 2.38 32.48
CA LEU A 732 26.60 2.43 31.02
C LEU A 732 27.00 1.09 30.40
N ALA A 733 26.25 0.62 29.41
CA ALA A 733 26.65 -0.54 28.62
C ALA A 733 26.09 -0.51 27.19
N PHE A 734 26.72 -1.29 26.32
CA PHE A 734 26.23 -1.50 24.96
C PHE A 734 25.29 -2.70 24.88
N VAL A 735 24.24 -2.53 24.07
CA VAL A 735 23.41 -3.60 23.54
C VAL A 735 23.64 -3.68 22.04
N GLU A 736 24.08 -4.85 21.55
CA GLU A 736 24.33 -5.07 20.13
C GLU A 736 23.44 -6.19 19.58
N LEU A 737 22.71 -5.88 18.53
CA LEU A 737 21.86 -6.81 17.81
C LEU A 737 22.49 -7.14 16.45
N HIS A 738 23.15 -8.29 16.38
CA HIS A 738 23.78 -8.82 15.18
C HIS A 738 22.84 -9.79 14.49
N GLN A 739 22.48 -9.51 13.24
CA GLN A 739 21.68 -10.44 12.43
C GLN A 739 22.56 -11.00 11.32
N TYR A 740 22.73 -12.32 11.31
CA TYR A 740 23.58 -12.97 10.32
C TYR A 740 22.83 -13.08 8.99
N PRO A 741 23.41 -12.57 7.88
CA PRO A 741 22.75 -12.59 6.59
C PRO A 741 22.57 -14.03 6.11
N ARG A 742 21.34 -14.35 5.68
CA ARG A 742 21.04 -15.65 5.09
C ARG A 742 21.67 -15.81 3.71
N TYR A 743 21.79 -14.72 2.96
CA TYR A 743 22.43 -14.64 1.65
C TYR A 743 23.61 -13.68 1.76
N ASP A 744 24.79 -14.23 2.04
CA ASP A 744 25.95 -13.46 2.46
C ASP A 744 26.77 -12.94 1.28
N VAL A 745 26.78 -11.62 1.09
CA VAL A 745 27.60 -10.91 0.10
C VAL A 745 28.63 -9.99 0.74
N THR A 746 28.96 -10.18 2.03
CA THR A 746 29.84 -9.26 2.78
C THR A 746 31.29 -9.24 2.27
N SER A 747 31.69 -10.22 1.46
CA SER A 747 32.97 -10.25 0.76
C SER A 747 33.05 -9.31 -0.46
N LEU A 748 31.90 -8.79 -0.91
CA LEU A 748 31.78 -8.00 -2.14
C LEU A 748 31.60 -6.52 -1.83
N ASP A 749 32.72 -5.82 -1.60
CA ASP A 749 32.67 -4.36 -1.58
C ASP A 749 32.71 -3.77 -3.01
N PRO A 750 32.21 -2.54 -3.22
CA PRO A 750 32.19 -1.91 -4.54
C PRO A 750 33.56 -1.75 -5.21
N ALA A 751 34.66 -1.63 -4.45
CA ALA A 751 36.01 -1.49 -5.00
C ALA A 751 36.52 -2.85 -5.51
N THR A 752 36.30 -3.92 -4.75
CA THR A 752 36.60 -5.30 -5.14
C THR A 752 35.88 -5.67 -6.43
N LEU A 753 34.57 -5.41 -6.53
CA LEU A 753 33.80 -5.69 -7.75
C LEU A 753 34.29 -4.90 -8.97
N ARG A 754 34.64 -3.62 -8.81
CA ARG A 754 35.20 -2.82 -9.91
C ARG A 754 36.58 -3.31 -10.35
N ALA A 755 37.41 -3.80 -9.43
CA ALA A 755 38.73 -4.33 -9.74
C ALA A 755 38.67 -5.57 -10.64
N LEU A 756 37.57 -6.35 -10.58
CA LEU A 756 37.36 -7.54 -11.41
C LEU A 756 37.00 -7.22 -12.86
N ARG A 757 36.56 -5.99 -13.17
CA ARG A 757 36.23 -5.53 -14.54
C ARG A 757 35.29 -6.46 -15.30
N LEU A 758 34.30 -7.03 -14.60
CA LEU A 758 33.40 -8.04 -15.16
C LEU A 758 32.64 -7.54 -16.40
N PRO A 759 32.11 -6.30 -16.45
CA PRO A 759 31.44 -5.81 -17.65
C PRO A 759 32.36 -5.76 -18.88
N GLU A 760 33.61 -5.34 -18.70
CA GLU A 760 34.59 -5.30 -19.78
C GLU A 760 34.95 -6.70 -20.28
N LEU A 761 35.08 -7.66 -19.37
CA LEU A 761 35.30 -9.06 -19.72
C LEU A 761 34.09 -9.66 -20.47
N ALA A 762 32.86 -9.27 -20.13
CA ALA A 762 31.67 -9.67 -20.87
C ALA A 762 31.68 -9.16 -22.31
N VAL A 763 32.04 -7.89 -22.53
CA VAL A 763 32.20 -7.31 -23.89
C VAL A 763 33.27 -8.06 -24.70
N GLN A 764 34.34 -8.49 -24.05
CA GLN A 764 35.44 -9.22 -24.67
C GLN A 764 35.15 -10.72 -24.87
N GLN A 765 33.96 -11.20 -24.48
CA GLN A 765 33.60 -12.63 -24.50
C GLN A 765 34.56 -13.48 -23.64
N GLN A 766 35.10 -12.90 -22.57
CA GLN A 766 36.02 -13.54 -21.61
C GLN A 766 35.40 -13.78 -20.23
N LEU A 767 34.10 -13.52 -20.07
CA LEU A 767 33.33 -13.85 -18.87
C LEU A 767 32.37 -15.00 -19.18
N ALA A 768 32.35 -16.02 -18.32
CA ALA A 768 31.38 -17.11 -18.37
C ALA A 768 30.53 -17.18 -17.10
N ILE A 769 29.28 -17.60 -17.24
CA ILE A 769 28.42 -18.00 -16.13
C ILE A 769 28.37 -19.53 -16.14
N VAL A 770 28.85 -20.15 -15.07
CA VAL A 770 29.02 -21.61 -14.97
C VAL A 770 27.98 -22.17 -14.01
N ILE A 771 27.17 -23.11 -14.49
CA ILE A 771 26.18 -23.86 -13.69
C ILE A 771 26.41 -25.37 -13.86
N PRO A 772 26.10 -26.23 -12.89
CA PRO A 772 26.18 -27.68 -13.11
C PRO A 772 25.31 -28.13 -14.29
N LYS A 773 25.77 -29.15 -15.04
CA LYS A 773 25.02 -29.73 -16.16
C LYS A 773 23.60 -30.18 -15.78
N GLU A 774 23.46 -30.73 -14.58
CA GLU A 774 22.20 -31.23 -14.01
C GLU A 774 21.52 -30.18 -13.10
N ALA A 775 21.75 -28.88 -13.35
CA ALA A 775 21.13 -27.81 -12.55
C ALA A 775 19.61 -27.80 -12.72
N GLU A 776 18.90 -27.66 -11.60
CA GLU A 776 17.45 -27.48 -11.57
C GLU A 776 17.02 -26.25 -12.40
N PRO A 777 15.80 -26.26 -13.01
CA PRO A 777 15.31 -25.14 -13.81
C PRO A 777 15.38 -23.78 -13.10
N ALA A 778 15.13 -23.75 -11.78
CA ALA A 778 15.23 -22.55 -10.97
C ALA A 778 16.64 -21.94 -10.98
N THR A 779 17.69 -22.76 -10.92
CA THR A 779 19.08 -22.29 -10.99
C THR A 779 19.41 -21.75 -12.38
N ARG A 780 18.88 -22.38 -13.45
CA ARG A 780 19.06 -21.92 -14.82
C ARG A 780 18.44 -20.54 -15.05
N ILE A 781 17.21 -20.33 -14.57
CA ILE A 781 16.51 -19.03 -14.64
C ILE A 781 17.35 -17.91 -14.02
N GLU A 782 18.01 -18.19 -12.90
CA GLU A 782 18.82 -17.19 -12.20
C GLU A 782 20.19 -16.97 -12.86
N ALA A 783 20.74 -17.98 -13.55
CA ALA A 783 21.90 -17.78 -14.43
C ALA A 783 21.56 -16.89 -15.65
N ASP A 784 20.38 -17.07 -16.24
CA ASP A 784 19.91 -16.18 -17.32
C ASP A 784 19.68 -14.76 -16.79
N ARG A 785 19.17 -14.58 -15.56
CA ARG A 785 19.05 -13.27 -14.91
C ARG A 785 20.40 -12.57 -14.72
N LEU A 786 21.46 -13.32 -14.38
CA LEU A 786 22.82 -12.78 -14.34
C LEU A 786 23.24 -12.29 -15.72
N ALA A 787 22.98 -13.05 -16.77
CA ALA A 787 23.31 -12.66 -18.15
C ALA A 787 22.57 -11.39 -18.59
N ASP A 788 21.28 -11.26 -18.24
CA ASP A 788 20.47 -10.07 -18.53
C ASP A 788 21.05 -8.78 -17.93
N TRP A 789 21.63 -8.86 -16.72
CA TRP A 789 22.32 -7.72 -16.09
C TRP A 789 23.49 -7.22 -16.94
N PHE A 790 24.31 -8.14 -17.47
CA PHE A 790 25.41 -7.79 -18.36
C PHE A 790 24.92 -7.28 -19.70
N ALA A 791 23.87 -7.88 -20.26
CA ALA A 791 23.25 -7.42 -21.50
C ALA A 791 22.81 -5.95 -21.39
N PHE A 792 22.13 -5.61 -20.29
CA PHE A 792 21.68 -4.26 -19.99
C PHE A 792 22.86 -3.30 -19.85
N TYR A 793 23.83 -3.64 -19.00
CA TYR A 793 24.93 -2.73 -18.68
C TYR A 793 25.87 -2.48 -19.87
N THR A 794 26.16 -3.51 -20.65
CA THR A 794 26.99 -3.41 -21.86
C THR A 794 26.26 -2.65 -22.97
N ASN A 795 24.95 -2.84 -23.12
CA ASN A 795 24.14 -2.04 -24.04
C ASN A 795 24.19 -0.55 -23.66
N LEU A 796 24.12 -0.23 -22.38
CA LEU A 796 24.24 1.13 -21.85
C LEU A 796 25.58 1.80 -22.17
N THR A 797 26.67 1.03 -22.13
CA THR A 797 28.04 1.56 -22.25
C THR A 797 28.62 1.47 -23.66
N GLN A 798 28.18 0.50 -24.47
CA GLN A 798 28.71 0.22 -25.81
C GLN A 798 27.66 0.40 -26.93
N GLY A 799 26.39 0.60 -26.60
CA GLY A 799 25.30 0.66 -27.58
C GLY A 799 24.91 -0.69 -28.20
N ALA A 800 25.44 -1.80 -27.68
CA ALA A 800 25.09 -3.15 -28.07
C ALA A 800 25.11 -4.12 -26.86
N PRO A 801 24.08 -4.98 -26.70
CA PRO A 801 24.04 -5.94 -25.61
C PRO A 801 25.06 -7.07 -25.83
N ASN A 802 25.86 -7.36 -24.79
CA ASN A 802 26.76 -8.51 -24.72
C ASN A 802 26.39 -9.34 -23.49
N THR A 803 26.09 -10.62 -23.70
CA THR A 803 25.79 -11.58 -22.64
C THR A 803 26.95 -12.54 -22.44
N PRO A 804 27.38 -12.80 -21.19
CA PRO A 804 28.27 -13.91 -20.88
C PRO A 804 27.66 -15.23 -21.31
N ILE A 805 28.52 -16.17 -21.70
CA ILE A 805 28.08 -17.54 -22.05
C ILE A 805 27.64 -18.26 -20.77
N VAL A 806 26.41 -18.77 -20.77
CA VAL A 806 25.91 -19.70 -19.73
C VAL A 806 26.27 -21.12 -20.15
N THR A 807 27.13 -21.80 -19.37
CA THR A 807 27.77 -23.07 -19.73
C THR A 807 27.92 -23.99 -18.51
N ASP A 808 28.18 -25.27 -18.75
CA ASP A 808 28.43 -26.27 -17.70
C ASP A 808 29.88 -26.33 -17.21
N THR A 809 30.79 -25.76 -18.00
CA THR A 809 32.23 -25.75 -17.75
C THR A 809 32.83 -24.41 -18.16
N ARG A 810 33.85 -23.94 -17.40
CA ARG A 810 34.55 -22.68 -17.71
C ARG A 810 35.29 -22.83 -19.05
N PRO A 811 34.97 -22.02 -20.08
CA PRO A 811 35.68 -22.05 -21.36
C PRO A 811 37.14 -21.65 -21.21
N ALA A 812 38.03 -22.14 -22.07
CA ALA A 812 39.48 -21.87 -21.98
C ALA A 812 39.81 -20.38 -22.19
N GLU A 813 39.00 -19.71 -23.00
CA GLU A 813 39.03 -18.29 -23.33
C GLU A 813 38.49 -17.38 -22.22
N ALA A 814 37.79 -17.94 -21.21
CA ALA A 814 37.20 -17.17 -20.12
C ALA A 814 38.24 -16.83 -19.04
N SER A 815 38.63 -15.55 -18.96
CA SER A 815 39.57 -15.03 -17.96
C SER A 815 38.93 -14.80 -16.58
N ALA A 816 37.59 -14.77 -16.50
CA ALA A 816 36.84 -14.81 -15.25
C ALA A 816 35.56 -15.68 -15.39
N ALA A 817 35.01 -16.11 -14.25
CA ALA A 817 33.76 -16.88 -14.22
C ALA A 817 32.88 -16.49 -13.03
N ILE A 818 31.57 -16.55 -13.21
CA ILE A 818 30.59 -16.55 -12.12
C ILE A 818 30.05 -17.98 -12.01
N VAL A 819 30.36 -18.67 -10.92
CA VAL A 819 29.95 -20.06 -10.67
C VAL A 819 28.73 -20.04 -9.75
N LEU A 820 27.60 -20.58 -10.21
CA LEU A 820 26.37 -20.71 -9.42
C LEU A 820 26.10 -22.21 -9.20
N ALA A 821 26.25 -22.68 -7.96
CA ALA A 821 26.16 -24.10 -7.65
C ALA A 821 25.62 -24.41 -6.25
N VAL A 822 24.90 -25.52 -6.12
CA VAL A 822 24.49 -26.09 -4.83
C VAL A 822 25.70 -26.75 -4.17
N ALA A 823 26.18 -26.13 -3.10
CA ALA A 823 27.38 -26.50 -2.36
C ALA A 823 27.20 -26.27 -0.85
N PRO A 824 26.30 -27.00 -0.17
CA PRO A 824 25.99 -26.77 1.24
C PRO A 824 27.21 -26.93 2.16
N GLY A 825 28.19 -27.77 1.79
CA GLY A 825 29.41 -27.98 2.56
C GLY A 825 30.34 -26.76 2.67
N SER A 826 30.19 -25.76 1.80
CA SER A 826 30.97 -24.50 1.88
C SER A 826 30.27 -23.39 2.64
N LEU A 827 29.05 -23.62 3.13
CA LEU A 827 28.23 -22.64 3.84
C LEU A 827 28.40 -22.76 5.36
N ARG A 828 28.34 -21.61 6.05
CA ARG A 828 28.18 -21.60 7.51
C ARG A 828 26.76 -22.03 7.85
N GLU A 829 26.56 -22.58 9.06
CA GLU A 829 25.24 -23.00 9.58
C GLU A 829 24.15 -21.90 9.45
N THR A 830 24.53 -20.63 9.47
CA THR A 830 23.60 -19.49 9.39
C THR A 830 23.26 -19.06 7.96
N GLN A 831 23.91 -19.62 6.94
CA GLN A 831 23.83 -19.19 5.54
C GLN A 831 23.00 -20.18 4.72
N ALA A 832 22.11 -19.67 3.88
CA ALA A 832 21.52 -20.43 2.77
C ALA A 832 22.25 -20.16 1.45
N ALA A 833 22.99 -19.06 1.37
CA ALA A 833 23.96 -18.84 0.32
C ALA A 833 25.11 -17.95 0.78
N SER A 834 26.25 -18.05 0.10
CA SER A 834 27.37 -17.14 0.26
C SER A 834 27.97 -16.82 -1.09
N VAL A 835 28.52 -15.61 -1.22
CA VAL A 835 29.26 -15.19 -2.39
C VAL A 835 30.70 -14.91 -1.99
N THR A 836 31.64 -15.48 -2.75
CA THR A 836 33.09 -15.34 -2.48
C THR A 836 33.86 -15.11 -3.77
N VAL A 837 34.88 -14.27 -3.71
CA VAL A 837 35.83 -14.06 -4.82
C VAL A 837 37.04 -14.97 -4.62
N GLY A 838 37.30 -15.84 -5.59
CA GLY A 838 38.46 -16.71 -5.64
C GLY A 838 39.72 -16.02 -6.17
N ILE A 839 40.87 -16.66 -5.98
CA ILE A 839 42.19 -16.16 -6.43
C ILE A 839 42.36 -16.17 -7.96
N ASP A 840 41.49 -16.88 -8.67
CA ASP A 840 41.46 -17.05 -10.13
C ASP A 840 40.44 -16.12 -10.81
N ASN A 841 40.04 -15.05 -10.10
CA ASN A 841 38.96 -14.13 -10.47
C ASN A 841 37.60 -14.82 -10.67
N ALA A 842 37.39 -16.02 -10.10
CA ALA A 842 36.08 -16.65 -10.09
C ALA A 842 35.23 -16.12 -8.94
N ILE A 843 34.00 -15.70 -9.23
CA ILE A 843 32.99 -15.42 -8.20
C ILE A 843 32.18 -16.70 -8.01
N THR A 844 32.21 -17.27 -6.81
CA THR A 844 31.37 -18.43 -6.47
C THR A 844 30.17 -17.97 -5.66
N ILE A 845 28.97 -18.26 -6.18
CA ILE A 845 27.68 -18.17 -5.47
C ILE A 845 27.33 -19.60 -5.03
N ALA A 846 27.70 -19.93 -3.79
CA ALA A 846 27.41 -21.23 -3.20
C ALA A 846 26.01 -21.23 -2.60
N LEU A 847 25.21 -22.24 -2.92
CA LEU A 847 23.81 -22.38 -2.49
C LEU A 847 23.63 -23.58 -1.56
N ALA A 848 22.72 -23.48 -0.60
CA ALA A 848 22.31 -24.63 0.22
C ALA A 848 21.44 -25.60 -0.58
N ASP A 849 20.57 -25.05 -1.44
CA ASP A 849 19.61 -25.73 -2.29
C ASP A 849 19.25 -24.85 -3.51
N ALA A 850 18.41 -25.35 -4.41
CA ALA A 850 17.99 -24.61 -5.61
C ALA A 850 17.10 -23.39 -5.27
N ASP A 851 16.30 -23.46 -4.19
CA ASP A 851 15.41 -22.38 -3.76
C ASP A 851 16.19 -21.15 -3.27
N ALA A 852 17.41 -21.36 -2.77
CA ALA A 852 18.31 -20.27 -2.41
C ALA A 852 18.88 -19.49 -3.61
N ALA A 853 18.76 -20.00 -4.84
CA ALA A 853 19.38 -19.40 -6.04
C ALA A 853 18.90 -17.96 -6.29
N GLN A 854 17.59 -17.75 -6.34
CA GLN A 854 17.01 -16.43 -6.63
C GLN A 854 17.42 -15.36 -5.62
N PRO A 855 17.18 -15.52 -4.31
CA PRO A 855 17.58 -14.51 -3.35
C PRO A 855 19.10 -14.30 -3.27
N ALA A 856 19.92 -15.34 -3.53
CA ALA A 856 21.37 -15.20 -3.60
C ALA A 856 21.83 -14.38 -4.82
N VAL A 857 21.28 -14.66 -6.00
CA VAL A 857 21.56 -13.92 -7.23
C VAL A 857 21.07 -12.47 -7.10
N LEU A 858 19.89 -12.23 -6.54
CA LEU A 858 19.41 -10.87 -6.26
C LEU A 858 20.34 -10.13 -5.29
N ALA A 859 20.81 -10.78 -4.23
CA ALA A 859 21.77 -10.17 -3.31
C ALA A 859 23.10 -9.81 -4.00
N PHE A 860 23.59 -10.70 -4.87
CA PHE A 860 24.78 -10.45 -5.70
C PHE A 860 24.57 -9.28 -6.67
N LEU A 861 23.48 -9.27 -7.42
CA LEU A 861 23.15 -8.20 -8.37
C LEU A 861 22.96 -6.86 -7.65
N ASN A 862 22.37 -6.84 -6.46
CA ASN A 862 22.27 -5.63 -5.64
C ASN A 862 23.65 -5.12 -5.15
N ALA A 863 24.64 -6.01 -4.98
CA ALA A 863 26.03 -5.61 -4.72
C ALA A 863 26.69 -5.05 -6.00
N MET A 864 26.44 -5.68 -7.16
CA MET A 864 26.88 -5.17 -8.47
C MET A 864 26.30 -3.79 -8.77
N ASP A 865 25.05 -3.52 -8.44
CA ASP A 865 24.41 -2.21 -8.65
C ASP A 865 25.05 -1.10 -7.80
N LYS A 866 25.63 -1.43 -6.64
CA LYS A 866 26.42 -0.47 -5.84
C LYS A 866 27.78 -0.18 -6.46
N ALA A 867 28.38 -1.18 -7.12
CA ALA A 867 29.64 -1.02 -7.84
C ALA A 867 29.46 -0.24 -9.15
N TYR A 868 28.32 -0.48 -9.82
CA TYR A 868 27.95 0.04 -11.13
C TYR A 868 26.54 0.64 -11.10
N PRO A 869 26.36 1.81 -10.47
CA PRO A 869 25.06 2.43 -10.31
C PRO A 869 24.50 2.94 -11.64
N TYR A 870 23.18 2.82 -11.79
CA TYR A 870 22.44 3.42 -12.89
C TYR A 870 21.07 3.87 -12.38
N TYR A 871 20.73 5.13 -12.61
CA TYR A 871 19.51 5.76 -12.08
C TYR A 871 18.51 6.13 -13.18
N GLY A 872 18.77 5.74 -14.43
CA GLY A 872 17.97 6.17 -15.59
C GLY A 872 18.31 7.57 -16.09
N VAL A 873 17.65 7.95 -17.17
CA VAL A 873 17.68 9.31 -17.73
C VAL A 873 16.27 9.82 -17.93
N LEU A 874 16.08 11.13 -17.80
CA LEU A 874 14.80 11.78 -18.05
C LEU A 874 14.44 11.66 -19.54
N PRO A 875 13.16 11.45 -19.89
CA PRO A 875 12.76 11.17 -21.25
C PRO A 875 12.95 12.40 -22.16
N ALA A 876 13.30 12.16 -23.42
CA ALA A 876 13.28 13.17 -24.48
C ALA A 876 11.83 13.53 -24.84
N LYS A 877 11.27 14.50 -24.10
CA LYS A 877 9.95 15.08 -24.30
C LYS A 877 10.06 16.58 -24.19
N ASP A 878 9.22 17.31 -24.92
CA ASP A 878 9.22 18.77 -25.03
C ASP A 878 9.42 19.49 -23.68
N GLY A 879 8.69 19.10 -22.63
CA GLY A 879 8.82 19.72 -21.31
C GLY A 879 10.21 19.58 -20.67
N PHE A 880 10.87 18.45 -20.86
CA PHE A 880 12.24 18.23 -20.36
C PHE A 880 13.30 18.86 -21.25
N GLU A 881 13.06 18.91 -22.56
CA GLU A 881 13.93 19.61 -23.51
C GLU A 881 13.96 21.11 -23.21
N LYS A 882 12.79 21.71 -22.94
CA LYS A 882 12.65 23.13 -22.58
C LYS A 882 13.48 23.53 -21.36
N ILE A 883 13.55 22.67 -20.35
CA ILE A 883 14.32 22.94 -19.13
C ILE A 883 15.74 22.33 -19.16
N GLY A 884 16.18 21.82 -20.32
CA GLY A 884 17.53 21.30 -20.50
C GLY A 884 17.84 20.02 -19.74
N LEU A 885 16.85 19.18 -19.43
CA LEU A 885 17.00 17.92 -18.69
C LEU A 885 16.77 16.65 -19.53
N ALA A 886 16.31 16.78 -20.77
CA ALA A 886 16.09 15.63 -21.65
C ALA A 886 17.37 14.79 -21.82
N GLY A 887 17.24 13.48 -21.62
CA GLY A 887 18.35 12.52 -21.72
C GLY A 887 19.36 12.60 -20.57
N GLN A 888 19.11 13.39 -19.53
CA GLN A 888 20.01 13.56 -18.39
C GLN A 888 19.49 12.90 -17.13
N THR A 889 20.40 12.57 -16.21
CA THR A 889 20.04 12.22 -14.84
C THR A 889 20.06 13.48 -13.98
N LEU A 890 18.94 13.79 -13.33
CA LEU A 890 18.87 14.87 -12.35
C LEU A 890 19.55 14.43 -11.06
N THR A 891 20.72 15.00 -10.79
CA THR A 891 21.50 14.72 -9.58
C THR A 891 21.05 15.62 -8.41
N PRO A 892 21.27 15.18 -7.16
CA PRO A 892 21.00 16.00 -5.98
C PRO A 892 21.88 17.25 -5.96
N ALA A 893 21.34 18.36 -5.49
CA ALA A 893 22.07 19.60 -5.26
C ALA A 893 21.39 20.41 -4.14
N PRO A 894 22.14 21.22 -3.38
CA PRO A 894 21.53 22.15 -2.43
C PRO A 894 20.56 23.11 -3.13
N VAL A 895 19.45 23.41 -2.46
CA VAL A 895 18.47 24.38 -2.95
C VAL A 895 19.11 25.75 -3.05
N LYS A 896 18.96 26.41 -4.20
CA LYS A 896 19.44 27.78 -4.42
C LYS A 896 18.39 28.80 -4.00
N THR A 897 17.18 28.64 -4.54
CA THR A 897 16.05 29.53 -4.28
C THR A 897 14.83 28.69 -3.96
N PRO A 898 14.24 28.81 -2.76
CA PRO A 898 13.02 28.09 -2.41
C PRO A 898 11.89 28.38 -3.42
N LEU A 899 11.40 27.35 -4.09
CA LEU A 899 10.21 27.42 -4.94
C LEU A 899 9.00 27.66 -4.03
N ARG A 900 8.21 28.70 -4.32
CA ARG A 900 7.00 29.04 -3.55
C ARG A 900 5.80 29.22 -4.48
N PRO A 901 4.62 28.68 -4.12
CA PRO A 901 4.40 27.72 -3.04
C PRO A 901 5.00 26.33 -3.35
N THR A 902 5.64 25.71 -2.37
CA THR A 902 6.00 24.28 -2.39
C THR A 902 4.73 23.41 -2.40
N MET A 903 4.84 22.14 -2.80
CA MET A 903 3.69 21.21 -2.71
C MET A 903 3.21 21.06 -1.27
N LEU A 904 4.13 21.10 -0.31
CA LEU A 904 3.81 21.00 1.11
C LEU A 904 3.13 22.25 1.67
N GLU A 905 3.41 23.44 1.13
CA GLU A 905 2.64 24.63 1.47
C GLU A 905 1.21 24.55 0.94
N TRP A 906 0.98 23.93 -0.22
CA TRP A 906 -0.38 23.64 -0.68
C TRP A 906 -1.11 22.69 0.29
N LEU A 907 -0.42 21.68 0.79
CA LEU A 907 -0.97 20.75 1.79
C LEU A 907 -1.33 21.45 3.10
N ARG A 908 -0.47 22.35 3.59
CA ARG A 908 -0.72 23.15 4.80
C ARG A 908 -1.85 24.16 4.62
N LYS A 909 -1.88 24.88 3.50
CA LYS A 909 -2.98 25.81 3.15
C LYS A 909 -4.31 25.08 3.06
N GLY A 910 -4.29 23.86 2.54
CA GLY A 910 -5.43 22.95 2.53
C GLY A 910 -5.52 22.07 3.76
N GLY A 911 -5.04 22.45 4.95
CA GLY A 911 -5.36 21.78 6.23
C GLY A 911 -5.01 20.28 6.34
N LEU A 912 -4.26 19.70 5.40
CA LEU A 912 -3.94 18.27 5.36
C LEU A 912 -2.79 17.89 6.30
N ILE A 913 -1.93 18.88 6.53
CA ILE A 913 -0.82 18.83 7.46
C ILE A 913 -1.03 20.04 8.35
N ALA A 914 -0.77 19.88 9.65
CA ALA A 914 -0.85 20.98 10.60
C ALA A 914 -0.09 22.19 10.01
N SER A 915 -0.78 23.34 9.93
CA SER A 915 -0.05 24.59 9.72
C SER A 915 0.78 24.80 10.97
N PRO A 916 2.07 25.15 10.87
CA PRO A 916 2.83 25.54 12.05
C PRO A 916 2.06 26.68 12.71
N VAL A 917 1.54 26.42 13.91
CA VAL A 917 0.87 27.44 14.70
C VAL A 917 1.91 28.53 14.94
N LYS A 918 1.61 29.75 14.47
CA LYS A 918 2.45 30.92 14.71
C LYS A 918 2.45 31.31 16.18
#